data_AF-A0A2N5FV51-F1
#
_entry.id   AF-A0A2N5FV51-F1
#
_cell.length_a   1.000
_cell.length_b   1.000
_cell.length_c   1.000
_cell.angle_alpha   90.00
_cell.angle_beta   90.00
_cell.angle_gamma   90.00
#
_symmetry.space_group_name_H-M   'P 1'
#
loop_
_entity.id
_entity.type
_entity.pdbx_description
1 polymer ?
#
loop_
_entity_poly.entity_id
_entity_poly.type
_entity_poly.pdbx_seq_one_letter_code
_entity_poly.pdbx_strand_id
1 'polypeptide(L)'
;MNKLLRVNYSLYIGVFLVSVLLFFAVFGPYLAPHQLSEALETQYRDGKVLAPPIQPFESGEYPLGTDRWGYDIASMILNGLKYTVFIAIAVTFIKMVLGTIIGLYVGTWKRTPGWLLAFENAWSFVPLFLIVYFFFRGINTLSFIPTWKLIMLFILITSLVSIPSIVSSVRQKTAELNKSVYIEAARALGAGRHRLIWKHIFPQLKETFLVMFILEIVYVITIMGQLGLLEIFVGGTRVTYDPLLFHSITKELAGLVGQARGNIYGNLHILMVPLAVLLITTISFSLLANGMKNRFQSNYQRTPWIKTGQEPKLKPVRKNYIAQKGRKLLSPEPMALIILLILFISAGTYVYATKDQDIGVKNFSQAEYDLSLKMNKQGEFSSTANIEVKNESEDEWDKLVFYFIPNVFKEGHSFQSVEGYASVTLNYIKVDGKEADYELKDDTLSVFLSEKMDKGDKGKVEINYEFTLPEKGNRFSKVDKNYYLAQWYPMLATFREHKWNKEKYSEGLETYHTDFSDYKVTYDIPKGYTIASTADEDPPASETRGTLKAEKVRDFFISILKDTKVYEAEAKEGVKVRLFTEDDHNKDPEQSLDLAKKALSFYQDKIGEYPHETLDVVLDEGQFMEYPGIVTINPYIEDSYFYQVSIVHEIAHQYFYGTVSNDPYYEAWVDEGITEFATSMYFYAGKGEGEIRAFSLPLNRMKSIEEESVKRQHSNVPLDEVSHNGYVYGQPAVKLLELVNNRFMVKGNDPRIVGMEFLSAYYEKFKFKEVDSKMFADFAADYFLVPKGYFTDWLTLE
;
A
#
# COMPACT_ATOMS: atom_id res chain seq x y z
N MET A 1 -21.03 -44.85 -30.73
CA MET A 1 -21.72 -43.54 -30.86
C MET A 1 -21.19 -42.61 -29.76
N ASN A 2 -20.35 -41.62 -30.11
CA ASN A 2 -19.43 -40.93 -29.17
C ASN A 2 -20.13 -40.16 -28.04
N LYS A 3 -19.88 -40.57 -26.78
CA LYS A 3 -20.27 -39.83 -25.55
C LYS A 3 -19.69 -38.40 -25.54
N LEU A 4 -18.59 -38.16 -26.27
CA LEU A 4 -17.92 -36.87 -26.44
C LEU A 4 -18.81 -35.77 -27.07
N LEU A 5 -19.79 -36.12 -27.91
CA LEU A 5 -20.70 -35.16 -28.56
C LEU A 5 -21.84 -34.64 -27.67
N ARG A 6 -21.84 -34.98 -26.37
CA ARG A 6 -22.84 -34.49 -25.40
C ARG A 6 -22.35 -33.35 -24.52
N VAL A 7 -21.03 -33.11 -24.45
CA VAL A 7 -20.43 -32.12 -23.55
C VAL A 7 -20.04 -30.87 -24.34
N ASN A 8 -20.47 -29.71 -23.86
CA ASN A 8 -20.16 -28.42 -24.47
C ASN A 8 -18.78 -27.92 -24.03
N TYR A 9 -17.71 -28.54 -24.54
CA TYR A 9 -16.33 -28.20 -24.16
C TYR A 9 -16.01 -26.71 -24.34
N SER A 10 -16.48 -26.08 -25.41
CA SER A 10 -16.30 -24.64 -25.63
C SER A 10 -16.85 -23.79 -24.49
N LEU A 11 -18.00 -24.19 -23.91
CA LEU A 11 -18.58 -23.49 -22.77
C LEU A 11 -17.75 -23.67 -21.50
N TYR A 12 -17.39 -24.90 -21.15
CA TYR A 12 -16.66 -25.16 -19.90
C TYR A 12 -15.25 -24.56 -19.92
N ILE A 13 -14.52 -24.74 -21.03
CA ILE A 13 -13.18 -24.15 -21.22
C ILE A 13 -13.30 -22.63 -21.28
N GLY A 14 -14.28 -22.10 -22.01
CA GLY A 14 -14.49 -20.65 -22.09
C GLY A 14 -14.83 -20.00 -20.74
N VAL A 15 -15.71 -20.62 -19.94
CA VAL A 15 -16.02 -20.15 -18.58
C VAL A 15 -14.77 -20.18 -17.71
N PHE A 16 -14.06 -21.30 -17.67
CA PHE A 16 -12.85 -21.42 -16.86
C PHE A 16 -11.79 -20.37 -17.22
N LEU A 17 -11.45 -20.22 -18.51
CA LEU A 17 -10.44 -19.27 -18.94
C LEU A 17 -10.86 -17.81 -18.69
N VAL A 18 -12.12 -17.45 -18.96
CA VAL A 18 -12.61 -16.10 -18.66
C VAL A 18 -12.59 -15.82 -17.16
N SER A 19 -12.89 -16.81 -16.32
CA SER A 19 -12.80 -16.67 -14.87
C SER A 19 -11.37 -16.46 -14.39
N VAL A 20 -10.39 -17.19 -14.95
CA VAL A 20 -8.96 -16.98 -14.67
C VAL A 20 -8.50 -15.59 -15.13
N LEU A 21 -8.93 -15.15 -16.31
CA LEU A 21 -8.61 -13.81 -16.82
C LEU A 21 -9.21 -12.70 -15.95
N LEU A 22 -10.46 -12.87 -15.50
CA LEU A 22 -11.08 -11.93 -14.57
C LEU A 22 -10.38 -11.93 -13.22
N PHE A 23 -9.87 -13.08 -12.77
CA PHE A 23 -9.11 -13.18 -11.52
C PHE A 23 -7.82 -12.36 -11.63
N PHE A 24 -7.02 -12.58 -12.67
CA PHE A 24 -5.81 -11.77 -12.89
C PHE A 24 -6.12 -10.31 -13.24
N ALA A 25 -7.24 -9.99 -13.88
CA ALA A 25 -7.64 -8.60 -14.10
C ALA A 25 -7.95 -7.86 -12.77
N VAL A 26 -8.40 -8.56 -11.73
CA VAL A 26 -8.67 -7.95 -10.41
C VAL A 26 -7.44 -8.02 -9.52
N PHE A 27 -6.85 -9.21 -9.37
CA PHE A 27 -5.80 -9.50 -8.40
C PHE A 27 -4.39 -9.54 -8.98
N GLY A 28 -4.24 -9.48 -10.30
CA GLY A 28 -2.94 -9.50 -10.97
C GLY A 28 -1.96 -8.44 -10.49
N PRO A 29 -2.36 -7.18 -10.28
CA PRO A 29 -1.45 -6.17 -9.72
C PRO A 29 -0.84 -6.54 -8.35
N TYR A 30 -1.56 -7.31 -7.52
CA TYR A 30 -1.07 -7.78 -6.22
C TYR A 30 -0.23 -9.07 -6.32
N LEU A 31 -0.29 -9.76 -7.45
CA LEU A 31 0.48 -10.97 -7.75
C LEU A 31 1.71 -10.66 -8.61
N ALA A 32 1.92 -9.40 -8.98
CA ALA A 32 3.03 -8.96 -9.81
C ALA A 32 4.35 -9.21 -9.06
N PRO A 33 5.33 -9.94 -9.64
CA PRO A 33 6.61 -10.21 -8.97
C PRO A 33 7.38 -8.94 -8.63
N HIS A 34 7.29 -7.94 -9.51
CA HIS A 34 7.99 -6.66 -9.41
C HIS A 34 7.05 -5.47 -9.59
N GLN A 35 7.47 -4.31 -9.10
CA GLN A 35 6.76 -3.05 -9.35
C GLN A 35 6.90 -2.61 -10.82
N LEU A 36 6.02 -1.73 -11.30
CA LEU A 36 6.06 -1.28 -12.70
C LEU A 36 7.19 -0.29 -12.99
N SER A 37 7.70 0.38 -11.96
CA SER A 37 8.86 1.28 -12.01
C SER A 37 10.19 0.53 -11.90
N GLU A 38 10.16 -0.71 -11.39
CA GLU A 38 11.34 -1.51 -11.14
C GLU A 38 11.91 -2.07 -12.43
N ALA A 39 13.16 -1.70 -12.69
CA ALA A 39 13.95 -2.20 -13.81
C ALA A 39 15.13 -2.99 -13.26
N LEU A 40 15.37 -4.16 -13.83
CA LEU A 40 16.60 -4.90 -13.60
C LEU A 40 17.79 -4.07 -14.10
N GLU A 41 18.67 -3.69 -13.18
CA GLU A 41 19.98 -3.15 -13.50
C GLU A 41 20.98 -4.28 -13.77
N THR A 42 22.06 -3.96 -14.49
CA THR A 42 23.08 -4.96 -14.77
C THR A 42 23.84 -5.28 -13.50
N GLN A 43 23.72 -6.53 -13.02
CA GLN A 43 24.33 -6.96 -11.77
C GLN A 43 25.29 -8.13 -12.00
N TYR A 44 26.32 -8.19 -11.17
CA TYR A 44 27.26 -9.30 -11.13
C TYR A 44 26.92 -10.20 -9.94
N ARG A 45 26.35 -11.37 -10.19
CA ARG A 45 25.93 -12.32 -9.15
C ARG A 45 26.52 -13.70 -9.46
N ASP A 46 27.21 -14.29 -8.49
CA ASP A 46 27.79 -15.64 -8.59
C ASP A 46 28.66 -15.88 -9.84
N GLY A 47 29.45 -14.86 -10.24
CA GLY A 47 30.32 -14.95 -11.42
C GLY A 47 29.60 -14.83 -12.77
N LYS A 48 28.30 -14.51 -12.78
CA LYS A 48 27.50 -14.27 -13.99
C LYS A 48 27.00 -12.84 -14.04
N VAL A 49 27.03 -12.27 -15.24
CA VAL A 49 26.40 -10.97 -15.53
C VAL A 49 24.93 -11.23 -15.83
N LEU A 50 24.06 -10.75 -14.96
CA LEU A 50 22.62 -10.64 -15.23
C LEU A 50 22.38 -9.28 -15.86
N ALA A 51 22.03 -9.27 -17.14
CA ALA A 51 21.76 -8.05 -17.89
C ALA A 51 20.44 -8.18 -18.69
N PRO A 52 19.63 -7.11 -18.76
CA PRO A 52 18.47 -7.09 -19.63
C PRO A 52 18.83 -7.20 -21.12
N PRO A 53 17.97 -7.80 -21.97
CA PRO A 53 16.75 -8.53 -21.61
C PRO A 53 17.02 -10.00 -21.25
N ILE A 54 16.40 -10.46 -20.16
CA ILE A 54 16.41 -11.87 -19.73
C ILE A 54 15.35 -12.64 -20.52
N GLN A 55 15.66 -13.87 -20.94
CA GLN A 55 14.70 -14.74 -21.61
C GLN A 55 13.70 -15.37 -20.62
N PRO A 56 12.48 -15.73 -21.06
CA PRO A 56 11.53 -16.45 -20.22
C PRO A 56 12.14 -17.72 -19.65
N PHE A 57 11.85 -18.00 -18.36
CA PHE A 57 12.33 -19.18 -17.62
C PHE A 57 13.85 -19.27 -17.38
N GLU A 58 14.61 -18.21 -17.67
CA GLU A 58 16.05 -18.15 -17.41
C GLU A 58 16.37 -17.76 -15.95
N SER A 59 15.55 -16.86 -15.36
CA SER A 59 15.60 -16.49 -13.95
C SER A 59 14.27 -16.81 -13.27
N GLY A 60 14.34 -17.33 -12.05
CA GLY A 60 13.16 -17.53 -11.20
C GLY A 60 12.51 -16.22 -10.76
N GLU A 61 13.31 -15.14 -10.68
CA GLU A 61 12.82 -13.79 -10.35
C GLU A 61 12.00 -13.21 -11.50
N TYR A 62 12.43 -13.42 -12.76
CA TYR A 62 11.76 -12.92 -13.98
C TYR A 62 11.15 -14.06 -14.80
N PRO A 63 10.01 -14.65 -14.38
CA PRO A 63 9.51 -15.90 -14.94
C PRO A 63 9.16 -15.81 -16.44
N LEU A 64 8.67 -14.66 -16.89
CA LEU A 64 8.35 -14.40 -18.31
C LEU A 64 9.43 -13.56 -19.02
N GLY A 65 10.58 -13.37 -18.38
CA GLY A 65 11.69 -12.55 -18.87
C GLY A 65 11.47 -11.05 -18.69
N THR A 66 12.47 -10.27 -19.07
CA THR A 66 12.44 -8.81 -19.01
C THR A 66 12.43 -8.19 -20.40
N ASP A 67 11.97 -6.95 -20.48
CA ASP A 67 12.16 -6.14 -21.67
C ASP A 67 13.61 -5.63 -21.79
N ARG A 68 13.92 -4.90 -22.86
CA ARG A 68 15.28 -4.41 -23.13
C ARG A 68 15.79 -3.39 -22.11
N TRP A 69 14.92 -2.84 -21.28
CA TRP A 69 15.22 -1.86 -20.24
C TRP A 69 15.17 -2.49 -18.83
N GLY A 70 14.95 -3.80 -18.73
CA GLY A 70 14.93 -4.52 -17.45
C GLY A 70 13.57 -4.61 -16.79
N TYR A 71 12.49 -4.11 -17.40
CA TYR A 71 11.15 -4.22 -16.80
C TYR A 71 10.61 -5.65 -16.92
N ASP A 72 10.04 -6.16 -15.83
CA ASP A 72 9.44 -7.50 -15.81
C ASP A 72 8.18 -7.59 -16.68
N ILE A 73 8.20 -8.51 -17.64
CA ILE A 73 7.09 -8.72 -18.58
C ILE A 73 5.87 -9.31 -17.84
N ALA A 74 6.08 -10.15 -16.82
CA ALA A 74 4.98 -10.74 -16.06
C ALA A 74 4.19 -9.68 -15.28
N SER A 75 4.89 -8.82 -14.53
CA SER A 75 4.29 -7.66 -13.85
C SER A 75 3.53 -6.73 -14.80
N MET A 76 4.11 -6.41 -15.96
CA MET A 76 3.43 -5.57 -16.96
C MET A 76 2.13 -6.20 -17.47
N ILE A 77 2.13 -7.50 -17.76
CA ILE A 77 0.94 -8.24 -18.22
C ILE A 77 -0.13 -8.28 -17.12
N LEU A 78 0.25 -8.61 -15.90
CA LEU A 78 -0.67 -8.72 -14.76
C LEU A 78 -1.34 -7.37 -14.46
N ASN A 79 -0.61 -6.26 -14.57
CA ASN A 79 -1.18 -4.93 -14.42
C ASN A 79 -2.07 -4.55 -15.63
N GLY A 80 -1.62 -4.85 -16.85
CA GLY A 80 -2.29 -4.52 -18.10
C GLY A 80 -3.63 -5.23 -18.35
N LEU A 81 -3.82 -6.41 -17.75
CA LEU A 81 -5.02 -7.23 -17.92
C LEU A 81 -6.29 -6.48 -17.50
N LYS A 82 -6.25 -5.72 -16.39
CA LYS A 82 -7.40 -4.96 -15.88
C LYS A 82 -7.90 -3.93 -16.89
N TYR A 83 -6.98 -3.21 -17.53
CA TYR A 83 -7.34 -2.22 -18.54
C TYR A 83 -7.90 -2.89 -19.80
N THR A 84 -7.26 -3.97 -20.26
CA THR A 84 -7.72 -4.69 -21.46
C THR A 84 -9.14 -5.24 -21.28
N VAL A 85 -9.41 -5.90 -20.15
CA VAL A 85 -10.68 -6.58 -19.89
C VAL A 85 -11.79 -5.60 -19.49
N PHE A 86 -11.56 -4.74 -18.48
CA PHE A 86 -12.63 -3.88 -17.97
C PHE A 86 -13.01 -2.76 -18.93
N ILE A 87 -12.07 -2.20 -19.70
CA ILE A 87 -12.39 -1.18 -20.71
C ILE A 87 -13.17 -1.82 -21.86
N ALA A 88 -12.79 -3.03 -22.30
CA ALA A 88 -13.54 -3.75 -23.33
C ALA A 88 -14.98 -4.06 -22.89
N ILE A 89 -15.17 -4.46 -21.63
CA ILE A 89 -16.49 -4.67 -21.02
C ILE A 89 -17.27 -3.36 -20.93
N ALA A 90 -16.66 -2.28 -20.45
CA ALA A 90 -17.31 -0.98 -20.28
C ALA A 90 -17.78 -0.39 -21.63
N VAL A 91 -16.91 -0.37 -22.64
CA VAL A 91 -17.26 0.05 -24.00
C VAL A 91 -18.41 -0.78 -24.53
N THR A 92 -18.33 -2.10 -24.36
CA THR A 92 -19.35 -3.03 -24.84
C THR A 92 -20.68 -2.83 -24.15
N PHE A 93 -20.68 -2.61 -22.84
CA PHE A 93 -21.88 -2.34 -22.06
C PHE A 93 -22.59 -1.07 -22.53
N ILE A 94 -21.88 0.05 -22.64
CA ILE A 94 -22.47 1.33 -23.06
C ILE A 94 -23.06 1.22 -24.46
N LYS A 95 -22.29 0.72 -25.45
CA LYS A 95 -22.77 0.62 -26.84
C LYS A 95 -23.91 -0.40 -26.98
N MET A 96 -23.90 -1.49 -26.22
CA MET A 96 -24.97 -2.50 -26.25
C MET A 96 -26.26 -1.97 -25.63
N VAL A 97 -26.21 -1.27 -24.50
CA VAL A 97 -27.40 -0.69 -23.86
C VAL A 97 -28.06 0.32 -24.79
N LEU A 98 -27.30 1.31 -25.27
CA LEU A 98 -27.84 2.37 -26.14
C LEU A 98 -28.26 1.82 -27.51
N GLY A 99 -27.42 1.00 -28.15
CA GLY A 99 -27.70 0.41 -29.44
C GLY A 99 -28.88 -0.56 -29.42
N THR A 100 -29.04 -1.32 -28.34
CA THR A 100 -30.19 -2.24 -28.18
C THR A 100 -31.49 -1.47 -28.02
N ILE A 101 -31.53 -0.45 -27.16
CA ILE A 101 -32.72 0.37 -26.98
C ILE A 101 -33.13 0.99 -28.33
N ILE A 102 -32.21 1.69 -29.00
CA ILE A 102 -32.50 2.34 -30.28
C ILE A 102 -32.91 1.30 -31.34
N GLY A 103 -32.16 0.19 -31.47
CA GLY A 103 -32.43 -0.87 -32.45
C GLY A 103 -33.79 -1.55 -32.26
N LEU A 104 -34.22 -1.81 -31.02
CA LEU A 104 -35.54 -2.37 -30.72
C LEU A 104 -36.66 -1.44 -31.16
N TYR A 105 -36.53 -0.13 -30.88
CA TYR A 105 -37.52 0.84 -31.32
C TYR A 105 -37.52 0.93 -32.85
N VAL A 106 -36.39 1.21 -33.48
CA VAL A 106 -36.31 1.36 -34.95
C VAL A 106 -36.78 0.10 -35.69
N GLY A 107 -36.50 -1.10 -35.15
CA GLY A 107 -36.92 -2.37 -35.76
C GLY A 107 -38.42 -2.64 -35.74
N THR A 108 -39.19 -1.92 -34.91
CA THR A 108 -40.67 -2.01 -34.88
C THR A 108 -41.35 -1.04 -35.85
N TRP A 109 -40.61 -0.19 -36.57
CA TRP A 109 -41.18 0.70 -37.58
C TRP A 109 -41.72 -0.08 -38.77
N LYS A 110 -42.88 0.37 -39.30
CA LYS A 110 -43.49 -0.21 -40.51
C LYS A 110 -42.57 -0.14 -41.72
N ARG A 111 -41.82 0.97 -41.84
CA ARG A 111 -40.83 1.19 -42.89
C ARG A 111 -39.63 1.91 -42.29
N THR A 112 -38.43 1.35 -42.48
CA THR A 112 -37.18 2.03 -42.11
C THR A 112 -36.90 3.14 -43.14
N PRO A 113 -36.59 4.38 -42.72
CA PRO A 113 -36.23 5.45 -43.64
C PRO A 113 -35.02 5.07 -44.51
N GLY A 114 -35.06 5.42 -45.81
CA GLY A 114 -33.98 5.09 -46.75
C GLY A 114 -32.63 5.70 -46.38
N TRP A 115 -32.63 6.92 -45.82
CA TRP A 115 -31.42 7.60 -45.36
C TRP A 115 -30.73 6.86 -44.21
N LEU A 116 -31.51 6.24 -43.31
CA LEU A 116 -30.98 5.48 -42.18
C LEU A 116 -30.31 4.18 -42.67
N LEU A 117 -30.92 3.51 -43.65
CA LEU A 117 -30.34 2.34 -44.30
C LEU A 117 -29.06 2.70 -45.08
N ALA A 118 -29.05 3.83 -45.78
CA ALA A 118 -27.87 4.33 -46.48
C ALA A 118 -26.73 4.63 -45.49
N PHE A 119 -27.04 5.27 -44.36
CA PHE A 119 -26.08 5.54 -43.30
C PHE A 119 -25.54 4.26 -42.65
N GLU A 120 -26.41 3.33 -42.24
CA GLU A 120 -25.99 2.03 -41.66
C GLU A 120 -25.06 1.26 -42.61
N ASN A 121 -25.42 1.19 -43.89
CA ASN A 121 -24.60 0.53 -44.91
C ASN A 121 -23.24 1.22 -45.06
N ALA A 122 -23.22 2.55 -45.21
CA ALA A 122 -21.98 3.32 -45.30
C ALA A 122 -21.08 3.10 -44.08
N TRP A 123 -21.66 3.13 -42.88
CA TRP A 123 -20.93 2.93 -41.62
C TRP A 123 -20.31 1.53 -41.52
N SER A 124 -20.99 0.50 -42.03
CA SER A 124 -20.49 -0.88 -41.99
C SER A 124 -19.23 -1.12 -42.83
N PHE A 125 -18.94 -0.26 -43.82
CA PHE A 125 -17.74 -0.36 -44.65
C PHE A 125 -16.52 0.34 -44.03
N VAL A 126 -16.74 1.26 -43.08
CA VAL A 126 -15.65 2.03 -42.47
C VAL A 126 -15.02 1.23 -41.32
N PRO A 127 -13.70 0.98 -41.35
CA PRO A 127 -13.01 0.40 -40.21
C PRO A 127 -13.06 1.32 -39.00
N LEU A 128 -13.79 0.94 -37.95
CA LEU A 128 -14.07 1.82 -36.80
C LEU A 128 -12.81 2.30 -36.08
N PHE A 129 -11.73 1.51 -36.07
CA PHE A 129 -10.46 1.91 -35.46
C PHE A 129 -9.86 3.15 -36.12
N LEU A 130 -10.10 3.41 -37.42
CA LEU A 130 -9.61 4.61 -38.10
C LEU A 130 -10.27 5.87 -37.57
N ILE A 131 -11.58 5.81 -37.32
CA ILE A 131 -12.32 6.93 -36.73
C ILE A 131 -11.75 7.22 -35.34
N VAL A 132 -11.63 6.19 -34.50
CA VAL A 132 -11.06 6.32 -33.15
C VAL A 132 -9.63 6.87 -33.22
N TYR A 133 -8.79 6.39 -34.14
CA TYR A 133 -7.43 6.90 -34.35
C TYR A 133 -7.41 8.42 -34.60
N PHE A 134 -8.26 8.95 -35.47
CA PHE A 134 -8.29 10.40 -35.75
C PHE A 134 -8.73 11.24 -34.56
N PHE A 135 -9.61 10.73 -33.69
CA PHE A 135 -9.95 11.40 -32.43
C PHE A 135 -8.76 11.44 -31.45
N PHE A 136 -7.95 10.38 -31.42
CA PHE A 136 -6.89 10.22 -30.42
C PHE A 136 -5.51 10.73 -30.87
N ARG A 137 -5.22 10.82 -32.17
CA ARG A 137 -3.89 11.18 -32.71
C ARG A 137 -3.29 12.45 -32.11
N GLY A 138 -4.11 13.47 -31.82
CA GLY A 138 -3.64 14.74 -31.24
C GLY A 138 -3.72 14.85 -29.72
N ILE A 139 -4.38 13.90 -29.05
CA ILE A 139 -4.68 13.96 -27.60
C ILE A 139 -3.89 12.93 -26.82
N ASN A 140 -3.58 11.78 -27.44
CA ASN A 140 -3.05 10.61 -26.75
C ASN A 140 -1.60 10.77 -26.25
N THR A 141 -0.83 11.67 -26.85
CA THR A 141 0.56 11.99 -26.46
C THR A 141 0.67 13.19 -25.52
N LEU A 142 -0.45 13.82 -25.15
CA LEU A 142 -0.43 15.03 -24.31
C LEU A 142 -0.20 14.67 -22.85
N SER A 143 1.02 14.96 -22.35
CA SER A 143 1.47 14.57 -21.00
C SER A 143 0.73 15.24 -19.84
N PHE A 144 -0.03 16.32 -20.08
CA PHE A 144 -0.77 17.04 -19.04
C PHE A 144 -2.18 16.48 -18.79
N ILE A 145 -2.69 15.57 -19.63
CA ILE A 145 -4.02 14.98 -19.43
C ILE A 145 -3.85 13.73 -18.55
N PRO A 146 -4.47 13.67 -17.35
CA PRO A 146 -4.41 12.49 -16.50
C PRO A 146 -4.90 11.22 -17.22
N THR A 147 -4.22 10.11 -17.00
CA THR A 147 -4.50 8.79 -17.60
C THR A 147 -5.97 8.38 -17.48
N TRP A 148 -6.60 8.60 -16.33
CA TRP A 148 -8.01 8.25 -16.12
C TRP A 148 -8.97 9.03 -17.04
N LYS A 149 -8.68 10.30 -17.36
CA LYS A 149 -9.48 11.10 -18.30
C LYS A 149 -9.35 10.55 -19.71
N LEU A 150 -8.15 10.13 -20.11
CA LEU A 150 -7.90 9.49 -21.41
C LEU A 150 -8.61 8.14 -21.53
N ILE A 151 -8.63 7.33 -20.46
CA ILE A 151 -9.41 6.09 -20.39
C ILE A 151 -10.89 6.38 -20.57
N MET A 152 -11.44 7.36 -19.83
CA MET A 152 -12.86 7.73 -19.94
C MET A 152 -13.22 8.24 -21.34
N LEU A 153 -12.37 9.07 -21.94
CA LEU A 153 -12.55 9.54 -23.31
C LEU A 153 -12.53 8.37 -24.30
N PHE A 154 -11.62 7.40 -24.11
CA PHE A 154 -11.52 6.22 -24.96
C PHE A 154 -12.80 5.38 -24.87
N ILE A 155 -13.31 5.17 -23.66
CA ILE A 155 -14.57 4.45 -23.43
C ILE A 155 -15.72 5.15 -24.16
N LEU A 156 -15.86 6.47 -23.98
CA LEU A 156 -16.97 7.25 -24.54
C LEU A 156 -16.93 7.30 -26.07
N ILE A 157 -15.79 7.66 -26.67
CA ILE A 157 -15.64 7.80 -28.12
C ILE A 157 -15.83 6.44 -28.81
N THR A 158 -15.14 5.41 -28.32
CA THR A 158 -15.22 4.07 -28.93
C THR A 158 -16.64 3.50 -28.82
N SER A 159 -17.33 3.76 -27.69
CA SER A 159 -18.74 3.38 -27.53
C SER A 159 -19.62 4.09 -28.55
N LEU A 160 -19.53 5.43 -28.62
CA LEU A 160 -20.38 6.26 -29.48
C LEU A 160 -20.23 5.88 -30.97
N VAL A 161 -18.98 5.73 -31.43
CA VAL A 161 -18.64 5.33 -32.80
C VAL A 161 -19.17 3.93 -33.15
N SER A 162 -19.30 3.05 -32.16
CA SER A 162 -19.75 1.67 -32.35
C SER A 162 -21.27 1.48 -32.27
N ILE A 163 -22.04 2.45 -31.78
CA ILE A 163 -23.51 2.34 -31.62
C ILE A 163 -24.23 2.00 -32.93
N PRO A 164 -23.94 2.63 -34.09
CA PRO A 164 -24.67 2.36 -35.33
C PRO A 164 -24.66 0.89 -35.76
N SER A 165 -23.51 0.20 -35.60
CA SER A 165 -23.38 -1.22 -35.94
C SER A 165 -24.29 -2.10 -35.07
N ILE A 166 -24.38 -1.78 -33.77
CA ILE A 166 -25.31 -2.47 -32.85
C ILE A 166 -26.75 -2.17 -33.21
N VAL A 167 -27.09 -0.90 -33.46
CA VAL A 167 -28.44 -0.50 -33.88
C VAL A 167 -28.87 -1.29 -35.10
N SER A 168 -28.02 -1.39 -36.13
CA SER A 168 -28.33 -2.16 -37.34
C SER A 168 -28.59 -3.63 -37.03
N SER A 169 -27.70 -4.28 -36.27
CA SER A 169 -27.82 -5.70 -35.91
C SER A 169 -29.10 -5.99 -35.09
N VAL A 170 -29.38 -5.19 -34.07
CA VAL A 170 -30.57 -5.34 -33.22
C VAL A 170 -31.84 -5.01 -34.00
N ARG A 171 -31.82 -3.97 -34.84
CA ARG A 171 -32.94 -3.58 -35.71
C ARG A 171 -33.31 -4.70 -36.66
N GLN A 172 -32.35 -5.32 -37.34
CA GLN A 172 -32.59 -6.41 -38.29
C GLN A 172 -33.28 -7.60 -37.60
N LYS A 173 -32.74 -8.05 -36.46
CA LYS A 173 -33.33 -9.13 -35.65
C LYS A 173 -34.72 -8.77 -35.11
N THR A 174 -34.91 -7.52 -34.70
CA THR A 174 -36.20 -7.03 -34.22
C THR A 174 -37.23 -6.97 -35.33
N ALA A 175 -36.86 -6.49 -36.52
CA ALA A 175 -37.73 -6.41 -37.68
C ALA A 175 -38.16 -7.80 -38.17
N GLU A 176 -37.29 -8.80 -38.06
CA GLU A 176 -37.62 -10.20 -38.33
C GLU A 176 -38.65 -10.74 -37.33
N LEU A 177 -38.42 -10.57 -36.02
CA LEU A 177 -39.37 -10.99 -34.99
C LEU A 177 -40.70 -10.23 -35.06
N ASN A 178 -40.68 -8.95 -35.45
CA ASN A 178 -41.88 -8.12 -35.58
C ASN A 178 -42.83 -8.60 -36.69
N LYS A 179 -42.37 -9.48 -37.60
CA LYS A 179 -43.16 -10.15 -38.63
C LYS A 179 -43.76 -11.49 -38.18
N SER A 180 -43.49 -11.94 -36.96
CA SER A 180 -43.98 -13.23 -36.47
C SER A 180 -45.47 -13.21 -36.12
N VAL A 181 -46.14 -14.35 -36.29
CA VAL A 181 -47.59 -14.51 -36.07
C VAL A 181 -48.01 -14.17 -34.64
N TYR A 182 -47.17 -14.47 -33.64
CA TYR A 182 -47.49 -14.17 -32.23
C TYR A 182 -47.44 -12.66 -31.92
N ILE A 183 -46.59 -11.90 -32.63
CA ILE A 183 -46.57 -10.43 -32.52
C ILE A 183 -47.79 -9.83 -33.21
N GLU A 184 -48.19 -10.38 -34.36
CA GLU A 184 -49.41 -9.97 -35.06
C GLU A 184 -50.67 -10.21 -34.20
N ALA A 185 -50.78 -11.39 -33.59
CA ALA A 185 -51.85 -11.70 -32.65
C ALA A 185 -51.85 -10.76 -31.43
N ALA A 186 -50.68 -10.49 -30.84
CA ALA A 186 -50.57 -9.55 -29.72
C ALA A 186 -51.01 -8.12 -30.11
N ARG A 187 -50.70 -7.68 -31.33
CA ARG A 187 -51.13 -6.38 -31.87
C ARG A 187 -52.65 -6.34 -32.09
N ALA A 188 -53.25 -7.42 -32.61
CA ALA A 188 -54.70 -7.55 -32.77
C ALA A 188 -55.44 -7.49 -31.42
N LEU A 189 -54.82 -8.01 -30.35
CA LEU A 189 -55.30 -7.91 -28.97
C LEU A 189 -55.04 -6.53 -28.31
N GLY A 190 -54.60 -5.52 -29.06
CA GLY A 190 -54.42 -4.15 -28.57
C GLY A 190 -53.07 -3.88 -27.86
N ALA A 191 -52.05 -4.70 -28.05
CA ALA A 191 -50.74 -4.43 -27.46
C ALA A 191 -50.05 -3.21 -28.11
N GLY A 192 -49.83 -2.16 -27.31
CA GLY A 192 -49.06 -0.98 -27.73
C GLY A 192 -47.56 -1.26 -27.95
N ARG A 193 -46.87 -0.37 -28.66
CA ARG A 193 -45.46 -0.54 -29.09
C ARG A 193 -44.49 -0.86 -27.95
N HIS A 194 -44.57 -0.15 -26.84
CA HIS A 194 -43.69 -0.38 -25.68
C HIS A 194 -43.93 -1.78 -25.06
N ARG A 195 -45.19 -2.20 -24.96
CA ARG A 195 -45.57 -3.53 -24.48
C ARG A 195 -45.07 -4.63 -25.43
N LEU A 196 -45.18 -4.42 -26.75
CA LEU A 196 -44.63 -5.33 -27.75
C LEU A 196 -43.11 -5.50 -27.59
N ILE A 197 -42.37 -4.40 -27.44
CA ILE A 197 -40.91 -4.42 -27.30
C ILE A 197 -40.50 -5.19 -26.03
N TRP A 198 -40.93 -4.76 -24.85
CA TRP A 198 -40.37 -5.29 -23.60
C TRP A 198 -40.99 -6.59 -23.13
N LYS A 199 -42.26 -6.88 -23.48
CA LYS A 199 -42.95 -8.11 -23.05
C LYS A 199 -42.82 -9.25 -24.06
N HIS A 200 -42.63 -8.95 -25.35
CA HIS A 200 -42.65 -9.96 -26.41
C HIS A 200 -41.33 -10.07 -27.20
N ILE A 201 -40.72 -8.96 -27.62
CA ILE A 201 -39.52 -8.98 -28.48
C ILE A 201 -38.23 -9.13 -27.66
N PHE A 202 -37.98 -8.24 -26.70
CA PHE A 202 -36.76 -8.24 -25.88
C PHE A 202 -36.52 -9.57 -25.15
N PRO A 203 -37.54 -10.20 -24.50
CA PRO A 203 -37.34 -11.48 -23.83
C PRO A 203 -36.91 -12.61 -24.77
N GLN A 204 -37.27 -12.52 -26.05
CA GLN A 204 -36.87 -13.48 -27.09
C GLN A 204 -35.43 -13.24 -27.57
N LEU A 205 -34.96 -12.00 -27.53
CA LEU A 205 -33.61 -11.62 -27.96
C LEU A 205 -32.56 -11.65 -26.84
N LYS A 206 -32.96 -11.75 -25.56
CA LYS A 206 -32.03 -11.72 -24.41
C LYS A 206 -30.82 -12.66 -24.55
N GLU A 207 -31.04 -13.89 -25.06
CA GLU A 207 -29.98 -14.89 -25.23
C GLU A 207 -29.04 -14.51 -26.38
N THR A 208 -29.61 -13.93 -27.45
CA THR A 208 -28.83 -13.39 -28.57
C THR A 208 -28.00 -12.18 -28.13
N PHE A 209 -28.57 -11.28 -27.32
CA PHE A 209 -27.85 -10.12 -26.79
C PHE A 209 -26.71 -10.52 -25.87
N LEU A 210 -26.89 -11.58 -25.07
CA LEU A 210 -25.82 -12.07 -24.21
C LEU A 210 -24.65 -12.65 -25.03
N VAL A 211 -24.92 -13.40 -26.10
CA VAL A 211 -23.87 -13.87 -27.01
C VAL A 211 -23.22 -12.70 -27.77
N MET A 212 -24.02 -11.75 -28.26
CA MET A 212 -23.51 -10.55 -28.92
C MET A 212 -22.61 -9.74 -28.00
N PHE A 213 -23.00 -9.55 -26.75
CA PHE A 213 -22.20 -8.84 -25.75
C PHE A 213 -20.79 -9.44 -25.65
N ILE A 214 -20.67 -10.76 -25.56
CA ILE A 214 -19.35 -11.41 -25.44
C ILE A 214 -18.53 -11.27 -26.73
N LEU A 215 -19.16 -11.38 -27.91
CA LEU A 215 -18.46 -11.18 -29.19
C LEU A 215 -18.00 -9.72 -29.36
N GLU A 216 -18.79 -8.77 -28.88
CA GLU A 216 -18.45 -7.34 -28.94
C GLU A 216 -17.28 -6.98 -28.01
N ILE A 217 -17.08 -7.71 -26.90
CA ILE A 217 -15.85 -7.59 -26.09
C ILE A 217 -14.63 -7.95 -26.94
N VAL A 218 -14.68 -9.08 -27.65
CA VAL A 218 -13.57 -9.51 -28.55
C VAL A 218 -13.31 -8.48 -29.63
N TYR A 219 -14.37 -7.89 -30.18
CA TYR A 219 -14.26 -6.83 -31.18
C TYR A 219 -13.59 -5.56 -30.62
N VAL A 220 -13.93 -5.14 -29.40
CA VAL A 220 -13.28 -3.98 -28.75
C VAL A 220 -11.80 -4.25 -28.47
N ILE A 221 -11.45 -5.44 -28.00
CA ILE A 221 -10.03 -5.84 -27.81
C ILE A 221 -9.28 -5.82 -29.14
N THR A 222 -9.94 -6.21 -30.23
CA THR A 222 -9.36 -6.16 -31.58
C THR A 222 -9.10 -4.71 -32.03
N ILE A 223 -10.04 -3.79 -31.76
CA ILE A 223 -9.85 -2.34 -32.03
C ILE A 223 -8.66 -1.81 -31.23
N MET A 224 -8.54 -2.17 -29.95
CA MET A 224 -7.39 -1.78 -29.14
C MET A 224 -6.08 -2.28 -29.75
N GLY A 225 -6.03 -3.53 -30.23
CA GLY A 225 -4.88 -4.08 -30.93
C GLY A 225 -4.52 -3.31 -32.22
N GLN A 226 -5.52 -2.96 -33.03
CA GLN A 226 -5.33 -2.17 -34.25
C GLN A 226 -4.80 -0.76 -33.94
N LEU A 227 -5.29 -0.13 -32.87
CA LEU A 227 -4.82 1.18 -32.42
C LEU A 227 -3.41 1.11 -31.83
N GLY A 228 -3.09 0.05 -31.06
CA GLY A 228 -1.75 -0.16 -30.52
C GLY A 228 -0.68 -0.32 -31.62
N LEU A 229 -1.04 -0.92 -32.76
CA LEU A 229 -0.16 -0.95 -33.94
C LEU A 229 0.09 0.45 -34.55
N LEU A 230 -0.81 1.40 -34.32
CA LEU A 230 -0.71 2.80 -34.72
C LEU A 230 -0.21 3.72 -33.58
N GLU A 231 0.40 3.14 -32.53
CA GLU A 231 0.97 3.88 -31.38
C GLU A 231 -0.03 4.69 -30.56
N ILE A 232 -1.33 4.37 -30.69
CA ILE A 232 -2.40 4.92 -29.87
C ILE A 232 -2.74 3.90 -28.79
N PHE A 233 -2.38 4.23 -27.55
CA PHE A 233 -2.58 3.35 -26.41
C PHE A 233 -3.72 3.83 -25.51
N VAL A 234 -4.36 2.88 -24.85
CA VAL A 234 -5.44 3.17 -23.93
C VAL A 234 -4.86 3.86 -22.69
N GLY A 235 -5.42 5.02 -22.33
CA GLY A 235 -4.92 5.82 -21.20
C GLY A 235 -3.68 6.67 -21.48
N GLY A 236 -3.20 6.70 -22.73
CA GLY A 236 -2.17 7.61 -23.20
C GLY A 236 -0.86 6.94 -23.58
N THR A 237 -0.07 7.67 -24.35
CA THR A 237 1.22 7.24 -24.89
C THR A 237 2.32 8.12 -24.32
N ARG A 238 3.30 7.50 -23.66
CA ARG A 238 4.54 8.15 -23.24
C ARG A 238 5.51 8.15 -24.41
N VAL A 239 5.94 9.34 -24.82
CA VAL A 239 6.90 9.52 -25.91
C VAL A 239 8.29 9.78 -25.30
N THR A 240 9.25 8.95 -25.67
CA THR A 240 10.67 9.24 -25.49
C THR A 240 11.17 9.81 -26.80
N TYR A 241 11.98 10.87 -26.78
CA TYR A 241 12.46 11.54 -28.01
C TYR A 241 13.87 11.09 -28.43
N ASP A 242 14.62 10.50 -27.50
CA ASP A 242 15.98 10.03 -27.75
C ASP A 242 16.19 8.64 -27.10
N PRO A 243 16.00 7.53 -27.85
CA PRO A 243 15.43 7.45 -29.21
C PRO A 243 13.91 7.68 -29.23
N LEU A 244 13.34 7.98 -30.41
CA LEU A 244 11.89 8.15 -30.58
C LEU A 244 11.14 6.83 -30.32
N LEU A 245 10.49 6.72 -29.17
CA LEU A 245 9.76 5.52 -28.74
C LEU A 245 8.41 5.87 -28.13
N PHE A 246 7.43 5.02 -28.38
CA PHE A 246 6.07 5.15 -27.90
C PHE A 246 5.75 4.01 -26.93
N HIS A 247 5.52 4.33 -25.67
CA HIS A 247 5.22 3.36 -24.62
C HIS A 247 3.79 3.52 -24.12
N SER A 248 3.11 2.41 -23.89
CA SER A 248 1.82 2.45 -23.19
C SER A 248 2.04 2.87 -21.74
N ILE A 249 1.22 3.82 -21.26
CA ILE A 249 1.17 4.20 -19.85
C ILE A 249 0.43 3.14 -19.03
N THR A 250 -0.68 2.60 -19.53
CA THR A 250 -1.51 1.63 -18.79
C THR A 250 -1.02 0.19 -18.90
N LYS A 251 -0.04 -0.08 -19.78
CA LYS A 251 0.50 -1.42 -20.04
C LYS A 251 -0.56 -2.42 -20.49
N GLU A 252 -1.68 -1.97 -21.06
CA GLU A 252 -2.72 -2.86 -21.58
C GLU A 252 -2.13 -3.81 -22.64
N LEU A 253 -2.66 -5.03 -22.76
CA LEU A 253 -2.05 -6.09 -23.59
C LEU A 253 -1.84 -5.65 -25.04
N ALA A 254 -2.82 -4.94 -25.62
CA ALA A 254 -2.70 -4.38 -26.96
C ALA A 254 -1.59 -3.32 -27.08
N GLY A 255 -1.39 -2.51 -26.03
CA GLY A 255 -0.31 -1.54 -25.94
C GLY A 255 1.06 -2.20 -25.81
N LEU A 256 1.19 -3.24 -24.97
CA LEU A 256 2.42 -4.03 -24.84
C LEU A 256 2.81 -4.69 -26.18
N VAL A 257 1.85 -5.24 -26.91
CA VAL A 257 2.09 -5.79 -28.27
C VAL A 257 2.49 -4.68 -29.25
N GLY A 258 1.77 -3.55 -29.21
CA GLY A 258 1.99 -2.41 -30.12
C GLY A 258 3.38 -1.77 -29.96
N GLN A 259 3.83 -1.58 -28.71
CA GLN A 259 5.17 -1.03 -28.40
C GLN A 259 6.28 -2.03 -28.70
N ALA A 260 6.03 -3.34 -28.55
CA ALA A 260 7.02 -4.39 -28.78
C ALA A 260 7.13 -4.82 -30.25
N ARG A 261 6.36 -4.25 -31.18
CA ARG A 261 6.34 -4.72 -32.59
C ARG A 261 7.70 -4.72 -33.29
N GLY A 262 8.60 -3.79 -32.92
CA GLY A 262 9.95 -3.72 -33.46
C GLY A 262 10.86 -4.89 -33.03
N ASN A 263 10.50 -5.59 -31.95
CA ASN A 263 11.25 -6.73 -31.43
C ASN A 263 11.17 -8.00 -32.30
N ILE A 264 10.36 -7.98 -33.37
CA ILE A 264 10.32 -9.06 -34.37
C ILE A 264 11.69 -9.32 -35.02
N TYR A 265 12.57 -8.31 -35.06
CA TYR A 265 13.92 -8.40 -35.61
C TYR A 265 15.01 -8.70 -34.56
N GLY A 266 14.65 -9.07 -33.33
CA GLY A 266 15.60 -9.30 -32.24
C GLY A 266 15.00 -10.10 -31.09
N ASN A 267 14.93 -9.48 -29.90
CA ASN A 267 14.42 -10.06 -28.64
C ASN A 267 12.93 -10.43 -28.73
N LEU A 268 12.64 -11.56 -29.39
CA LEU A 268 11.30 -11.94 -29.84
C LEU A 268 10.32 -12.18 -28.68
N HIS A 269 10.80 -12.61 -27.51
CA HIS A 269 9.95 -12.87 -26.34
C HIS A 269 9.20 -11.61 -25.87
N ILE A 270 9.82 -10.43 -25.98
CA ILE A 270 9.22 -9.14 -25.61
C ILE A 270 7.92 -8.89 -26.38
N LEU A 271 7.83 -9.37 -27.63
CA LEU A 271 6.60 -9.32 -28.43
C LEU A 271 5.71 -10.56 -28.22
N MET A 272 6.31 -11.75 -28.26
CA MET A 272 5.56 -13.00 -28.30
C MET A 272 4.82 -13.31 -27.00
N VAL A 273 5.37 -12.95 -25.84
CA VAL A 273 4.73 -13.22 -24.54
C VAL A 273 3.45 -12.38 -24.39
N PRO A 274 3.45 -11.04 -24.52
CA PRO A 274 2.21 -10.25 -24.49
C PRO A 274 1.23 -10.64 -25.60
N LEU A 275 1.72 -10.96 -26.80
CA LEU A 275 0.88 -11.38 -27.93
C LEU A 275 0.17 -12.71 -27.64
N ALA A 276 0.86 -13.69 -27.05
CA ALA A 276 0.25 -14.96 -26.66
C ALA A 276 -0.87 -14.74 -25.63
N VAL A 277 -0.66 -13.88 -24.63
CA VAL A 277 -1.69 -13.56 -23.63
C VAL A 277 -2.88 -12.81 -24.24
N LEU A 278 -2.65 -11.89 -25.18
CA LEU A 278 -3.71 -11.22 -25.94
C LEU A 278 -4.53 -12.23 -26.76
N LEU A 279 -3.88 -13.18 -27.42
CA LEU A 279 -4.54 -14.25 -28.18
C LEU A 279 -5.34 -15.17 -27.26
N ILE A 280 -4.78 -15.60 -26.13
CA ILE A 280 -5.50 -16.39 -25.11
C ILE A 280 -6.73 -15.63 -24.63
N THR A 281 -6.61 -14.33 -24.38
CA THR A 281 -7.72 -13.46 -23.95
C THR A 281 -8.86 -13.46 -24.97
N THR A 282 -8.55 -13.20 -26.24
CA THR A 282 -9.55 -13.19 -27.33
C THR A 282 -10.18 -14.56 -27.57
N ILE A 283 -9.38 -15.64 -27.52
CA ILE A 283 -9.85 -17.03 -27.64
C ILE A 283 -10.79 -17.39 -26.47
N SER A 284 -10.48 -16.96 -25.26
CA SER A 284 -11.29 -17.27 -24.06
C SER A 284 -12.70 -16.73 -24.17
N PHE A 285 -12.85 -15.45 -24.52
CA PHE A 285 -14.16 -14.84 -24.77
C PHE A 285 -14.87 -15.43 -26.00
N SER A 286 -14.13 -15.74 -27.07
CA SER A 286 -14.70 -16.38 -28.26
C SER A 286 -15.23 -17.79 -27.98
N LEU A 287 -14.50 -18.60 -27.20
CA LEU A 287 -14.95 -19.91 -26.73
C LEU A 287 -16.18 -19.80 -25.85
N LEU A 288 -16.22 -18.83 -24.93
CA LEU A 288 -17.38 -18.56 -24.09
C LEU A 288 -18.62 -18.21 -24.94
N ALA A 289 -18.48 -17.29 -25.91
CA ALA A 289 -19.55 -16.92 -26.83
C ALA A 289 -20.07 -18.12 -27.64
N ASN A 290 -19.17 -18.91 -28.22
CA ASN A 290 -19.50 -20.11 -28.99
C ASN A 290 -20.16 -21.18 -28.11
N GLY A 291 -19.64 -21.39 -26.91
CA GLY A 291 -20.19 -22.31 -25.93
C GLY A 291 -21.61 -21.93 -25.53
N MET A 292 -21.84 -20.65 -25.25
CA MET A 292 -23.18 -20.15 -24.91
C MET A 292 -24.15 -20.26 -26.08
N LYS A 293 -23.71 -19.90 -27.29
CA LYS A 293 -24.49 -20.08 -28.52
C LYS A 293 -24.93 -21.54 -28.69
N ASN A 294 -24.00 -22.49 -28.54
CA ASN A 294 -24.31 -23.93 -28.62
C ASN A 294 -25.32 -24.37 -27.55
N ARG A 295 -25.19 -23.86 -26.31
CA ARG A 295 -26.12 -24.16 -25.21
C ARG A 295 -27.52 -23.65 -25.52
N PHE A 296 -27.65 -22.39 -25.95
CA PHE A 296 -28.95 -21.80 -26.28
C PHE A 296 -29.61 -22.52 -27.46
N GLN A 297 -28.87 -22.80 -28.54
CA GLN A 297 -29.39 -23.55 -29.68
C GLN A 297 -29.91 -24.94 -29.29
N SER A 298 -29.23 -25.65 -28.39
CA SER A 298 -29.67 -26.97 -27.89
C SER A 298 -30.99 -26.94 -27.11
N ASN A 299 -31.37 -25.78 -26.53
CA ASN A 299 -32.63 -25.62 -25.79
C ASN A 299 -33.83 -25.43 -26.72
N TYR A 300 -33.65 -24.80 -27.89
CA TYR A 300 -34.75 -24.46 -28.80
C TYR A 300 -35.10 -25.57 -29.80
N GLN A 301 -34.16 -26.44 -30.19
CA GLN A 301 -34.43 -27.58 -31.08
C GLN A 301 -35.03 -28.80 -30.36
N ARG A 302 -35.73 -28.58 -29.23
CA ARG A 302 -36.45 -29.63 -28.48
C ARG A 302 -37.78 -30.03 -29.15
N THR A 303 -38.27 -29.24 -30.10
CA THR A 303 -39.48 -29.50 -30.88
C THR A 303 -39.11 -29.88 -32.32
N PRO A 304 -39.31 -31.13 -32.75
CA PRO A 304 -38.81 -31.65 -34.03
C PRO A 304 -39.38 -30.98 -35.30
N TRP A 305 -40.31 -30.03 -35.15
CA TRP A 305 -41.04 -29.36 -36.24
C TRP A 305 -40.49 -27.98 -36.62
N ILE A 306 -39.55 -27.41 -35.86
CA ILE A 306 -38.97 -26.09 -36.16
C ILE A 306 -37.57 -26.28 -36.76
N LYS A 307 -37.47 -26.29 -38.08
CA LYS A 307 -36.18 -26.31 -38.79
C LYS A 307 -35.57 -24.90 -38.77
N THR A 308 -34.53 -24.69 -37.98
CA THR A 308 -33.79 -23.40 -37.91
C THR A 308 -32.68 -23.27 -38.97
N GLY A 309 -32.65 -24.14 -39.99
CA GLY A 309 -31.66 -24.08 -41.08
C GLY A 309 -30.22 -24.47 -40.74
N GLN A 310 -29.94 -24.93 -39.50
CA GLN A 310 -28.62 -25.45 -39.08
C GLN A 310 -28.80 -26.66 -38.16
N GLU A 311 -28.03 -27.72 -38.37
CA GLU A 311 -28.03 -28.90 -37.49
C GLU A 311 -27.23 -28.62 -36.20
N PRO A 312 -27.75 -29.02 -35.02
CA PRO A 312 -27.08 -28.76 -33.76
C PRO A 312 -25.87 -29.70 -33.60
N LYS A 313 -24.74 -29.16 -33.12
CA LYS A 313 -23.59 -29.99 -32.75
C LYS A 313 -23.83 -30.84 -31.50
N LEU A 314 -24.79 -30.47 -30.65
CA LEU A 314 -25.12 -31.15 -29.40
C LEU A 314 -26.51 -31.81 -29.48
N LYS A 315 -26.64 -33.05 -28.99
CA LYS A 315 -27.93 -33.74 -28.93
C LYS A 315 -28.85 -33.09 -27.87
N PRO A 316 -30.10 -32.73 -28.21
CA PRO A 316 -31.06 -32.19 -27.24
C PRO A 316 -31.44 -33.26 -26.19
N VAL A 317 -31.44 -32.89 -24.90
CA VAL A 317 -31.84 -33.76 -23.79
C VAL A 317 -33.29 -33.48 -23.40
N ARG A 318 -34.15 -34.52 -23.38
CA ARG A 318 -35.56 -34.42 -23.00
C ARG A 318 -35.67 -34.12 -21.50
N LYS A 319 -36.18 -32.95 -21.09
CA LYS A 319 -36.57 -32.71 -19.69
C LYS A 319 -37.86 -33.49 -19.42
N ASN A 320 -37.80 -34.51 -18.55
CA ASN A 320 -38.99 -35.16 -18.01
C ASN A 320 -39.67 -34.20 -17.03
N TYR A 321 -40.86 -33.72 -17.38
CA TYR A 321 -41.70 -32.89 -16.51
C TYR A 321 -42.50 -33.72 -15.50
N ILE A 322 -42.48 -35.05 -15.62
CA ILE A 322 -43.13 -36.00 -14.71
C ILE A 322 -42.03 -36.70 -13.89
N ALA A 323 -41.62 -36.10 -12.77
CA ALA A 323 -41.14 -36.79 -11.56
C ALA A 323 -40.57 -35.82 -10.49
N GLN A 324 -41.17 -35.95 -9.31
CA GLN A 324 -40.66 -35.78 -7.94
C GLN A 324 -40.42 -34.36 -7.36
N LYS A 325 -41.33 -34.01 -6.44
CA LYS A 325 -41.17 -33.10 -5.28
C LYS A 325 -40.15 -33.69 -4.27
N GLY A 326 -38.88 -33.77 -4.66
CA GLY A 326 -37.75 -33.93 -3.74
C GLY A 326 -36.82 -32.73 -3.90
N ARG A 327 -36.07 -32.33 -2.86
CA ARG A 327 -35.02 -31.29 -2.96
C ARG A 327 -34.11 -31.65 -4.15
N LYS A 328 -34.32 -31.00 -5.30
CA LYS A 328 -33.46 -31.20 -6.47
C LYS A 328 -32.10 -30.64 -6.13
N LEU A 329 -31.10 -31.51 -5.96
CA LEU A 329 -29.71 -31.10 -6.06
C LEU A 329 -29.57 -30.28 -7.36
N LEU A 330 -28.84 -29.17 -7.27
CA LEU A 330 -28.54 -28.32 -8.42
C LEU A 330 -28.00 -29.19 -9.56
N SER A 331 -28.41 -28.90 -10.80
CA SER A 331 -27.79 -29.56 -11.95
C SER A 331 -26.26 -29.30 -11.96
N PRO A 332 -25.44 -30.19 -12.55
CA PRO A 332 -23.98 -30.07 -12.52
C PRO A 332 -23.43 -28.70 -12.96
N GLU A 333 -24.10 -28.02 -13.89
CA GLU A 333 -23.71 -26.71 -14.41
C GLU A 333 -23.73 -25.57 -13.35
N PRO A 334 -24.87 -25.25 -12.69
CA PRO A 334 -24.90 -24.33 -11.56
C PRO A 334 -23.93 -24.70 -10.44
N MET A 335 -23.75 -25.99 -10.16
CA MET A 335 -22.85 -26.46 -9.10
C MET A 335 -21.39 -26.13 -9.43
N ALA A 336 -20.96 -26.36 -10.69
CA ALA A 336 -19.63 -25.97 -11.16
C ALA A 336 -19.40 -24.45 -11.12
N LEU A 337 -20.42 -23.65 -11.48
CA LEU A 337 -20.34 -22.18 -11.40
C LEU A 337 -20.21 -21.69 -9.96
N ILE A 338 -20.94 -22.30 -9.01
CA ILE A 338 -20.84 -21.98 -7.58
C ILE A 338 -19.45 -22.34 -7.05
N ILE A 339 -18.94 -23.54 -7.37
CA ILE A 339 -17.58 -23.95 -6.97
C ILE A 339 -16.54 -22.96 -7.50
N LEU A 340 -16.65 -22.59 -8.78
CA LEU A 340 -15.73 -21.63 -9.39
C LEU A 340 -15.83 -20.23 -8.76
N LEU A 341 -17.03 -19.77 -8.40
CA LEU A 341 -17.22 -18.51 -7.68
C LEU A 341 -16.63 -18.56 -6.27
N ILE A 342 -16.83 -19.66 -5.55
CA ILE A 342 -16.22 -19.87 -4.22
C ILE A 342 -14.70 -19.84 -4.33
N LEU A 343 -14.12 -20.56 -5.30
CA LEU A 343 -12.68 -20.55 -5.55
C LEU A 343 -12.15 -19.15 -5.90
N PHE A 344 -12.89 -18.41 -6.74
CA PHE A 344 -12.53 -17.03 -7.08
C PHE A 344 -12.50 -16.13 -5.85
N ILE A 345 -13.54 -16.19 -5.02
CA ILE A 345 -13.64 -15.39 -3.80
C ILE A 345 -12.57 -15.82 -2.79
N SER A 346 -12.41 -17.11 -2.52
CA SER A 346 -11.43 -17.61 -1.55
C SER A 346 -10.00 -17.28 -1.96
N ALA A 347 -9.65 -17.49 -3.24
CA ALA A 347 -8.33 -17.13 -3.74
C ALA A 347 -8.12 -15.61 -3.72
N GLY A 348 -9.14 -14.83 -4.07
CA GLY A 348 -9.07 -13.37 -4.06
C GLY A 348 -8.88 -12.80 -2.66
N THR A 349 -9.64 -13.32 -1.69
CA THR A 349 -9.49 -12.98 -0.27
C THR A 349 -8.12 -13.37 0.25
N TYR A 350 -7.62 -14.56 -0.10
CA TYR A 350 -6.27 -14.99 0.28
C TYR A 350 -5.19 -14.04 -0.25
N VAL A 351 -5.22 -13.71 -1.55
CA VAL A 351 -4.26 -12.79 -2.17
C VAL A 351 -4.35 -11.40 -1.51
N TYR A 352 -5.55 -10.89 -1.31
CA TYR A 352 -5.74 -9.58 -0.68
C TYR A 352 -5.26 -9.56 0.78
N ALA A 353 -5.49 -10.63 1.55
CA ALA A 353 -5.08 -10.72 2.95
C ALA A 353 -3.57 -10.94 3.14
N THR A 354 -2.90 -11.51 2.15
CA THR A 354 -1.46 -11.86 2.22
C THR A 354 -0.56 -10.85 1.53
N LYS A 355 -1.11 -9.90 0.76
CA LYS A 355 -0.33 -8.94 -0.06
C LYS A 355 0.69 -8.11 0.74
N ASP A 356 0.40 -7.82 2.02
CA ASP A 356 1.24 -6.96 2.87
C ASP A 356 1.93 -7.73 4.01
N GLN A 357 1.75 -9.06 4.11
CA GLN A 357 2.29 -9.83 5.24
C GLN A 357 3.83 -9.84 5.27
N ASP A 358 4.46 -9.94 4.10
CA ASP A 358 5.91 -9.99 3.93
C ASP A 358 6.57 -8.61 3.68
N ILE A 359 5.85 -7.50 3.91
CA ILE A 359 6.43 -6.15 3.78
C ILE A 359 7.16 -5.78 5.08
N GLY A 360 8.34 -5.16 4.95
CA GLY A 360 9.17 -4.64 6.02
C GLY A 360 10.48 -5.42 6.22
N VAL A 361 11.45 -4.80 6.88
CA VAL A 361 12.70 -5.48 7.28
C VAL A 361 12.36 -6.60 8.26
N LYS A 362 12.93 -7.79 8.05
CA LYS A 362 12.64 -8.96 8.89
C LYS A 362 13.47 -8.92 10.17
N ASN A 363 12.78 -8.91 11.30
CA ASN A 363 13.32 -9.19 12.62
C ASN A 363 12.92 -10.60 13.05
N PHE A 364 13.82 -11.32 13.71
CA PHE A 364 13.62 -12.70 14.15
C PHE A 364 13.61 -12.86 15.68
N SER A 365 13.48 -11.76 16.42
CA SER A 365 13.33 -11.78 17.88
C SER A 365 12.08 -11.04 18.34
N GLN A 366 11.27 -11.68 19.16
CA GLN A 366 10.08 -11.07 19.76
C GLN A 366 10.22 -11.00 21.28
N ALA A 367 9.67 -9.95 21.87
CA ALA A 367 9.62 -9.74 23.32
C ALA A 367 8.24 -9.22 23.75
N GLU A 368 7.78 -9.67 24.92
CA GLU A 368 6.64 -9.09 25.64
C GLU A 368 7.08 -8.74 27.06
N TYR A 369 6.65 -7.58 27.58
CA TYR A 369 7.18 -7.01 28.81
C TYR A 369 6.12 -6.89 29.91
N ASP A 370 6.32 -7.56 31.05
CA ASP A 370 5.62 -7.31 32.32
C ASP A 370 6.62 -6.73 33.33
N LEU A 371 6.58 -5.40 33.48
CA LEU A 371 7.52 -4.61 34.26
C LEU A 371 6.88 -4.20 35.59
N SER A 372 7.68 -4.17 36.66
CA SER A 372 7.31 -3.50 37.90
C SER A 372 8.25 -2.33 38.18
N LEU A 373 7.72 -1.18 38.56
CA LEU A 373 8.48 0.01 38.92
C LEU A 373 8.08 0.51 40.30
N LYS A 374 9.05 0.62 41.21
CA LYS A 374 8.81 1.19 42.54
C LYS A 374 9.78 2.32 42.81
N MET A 375 9.26 3.45 43.28
CA MET A 375 10.05 4.62 43.67
C MET A 375 9.91 4.86 45.18
N ASN A 376 11.03 5.01 45.89
CA ASN A 376 11.00 5.36 47.31
C ASN A 376 10.90 6.89 47.51
N LYS A 377 10.86 7.35 48.78
CA LYS A 377 10.73 8.79 49.09
C LYS A 377 11.99 9.60 48.78
N GLN A 378 13.12 8.93 48.60
CA GLN A 378 14.41 9.52 48.26
C GLN A 378 14.61 9.65 46.74
N GLY A 379 13.72 9.04 45.94
CA GLY A 379 13.83 9.01 44.49
C GLY A 379 14.75 7.90 43.96
N GLU A 380 14.93 6.83 44.73
CA GLU A 380 15.61 5.61 44.30
C GLU A 380 14.59 4.60 43.79
N PHE A 381 14.96 3.85 42.75
CA PHE A 381 14.06 2.96 42.04
C PHE A 381 14.43 1.49 42.23
N SER A 382 13.41 0.65 42.37
CA SER A 382 13.53 -0.81 42.36
C SER A 382 12.58 -1.36 41.31
N SER A 383 13.09 -2.25 40.45
CA SER A 383 12.35 -2.81 39.34
C SER A 383 12.56 -4.31 39.19
N THR A 384 11.56 -4.96 38.59
CA THR A 384 11.63 -6.32 38.10
C THR A 384 11.08 -6.30 36.68
N ALA A 385 11.88 -6.72 35.70
CA ALA A 385 11.45 -6.92 34.33
C ALA A 385 11.21 -8.41 34.10
N ASN A 386 9.97 -8.80 33.82
CA ASN A 386 9.64 -10.13 33.31
C ASN A 386 9.46 -10.01 31.80
N ILE A 387 10.34 -10.65 31.05
CA ILE A 387 10.40 -10.55 29.59
C ILE A 387 10.16 -11.95 29.03
N GLU A 388 9.06 -12.13 28.31
CA GLU A 388 8.86 -13.34 27.50
C GLU A 388 9.53 -13.11 26.15
N VAL A 389 10.53 -13.92 25.83
CA VAL A 389 11.29 -13.82 24.58
C VAL A 389 10.99 -15.02 23.69
N LYS A 390 11.02 -14.81 22.38
CA LYS A 390 10.82 -15.87 21.39
C LYS A 390 11.83 -15.78 20.26
N ASN A 391 12.42 -16.92 19.91
CA ASN A 391 13.30 -17.05 18.75
C ASN A 391 12.49 -17.38 17.50
N GLU A 392 12.54 -16.54 16.46
CA GLU A 392 11.93 -16.83 15.16
C GLU A 392 12.98 -17.11 14.07
N SER A 393 14.27 -17.02 14.42
CA SER A 393 15.38 -17.24 13.50
C SER A 393 15.61 -18.74 13.28
N GLU A 394 16.29 -19.10 12.19
CA GLU A 394 16.77 -20.47 11.98
C GLU A 394 18.02 -20.79 12.83
N ASP A 395 18.60 -19.78 13.51
CA ASP A 395 19.80 -19.93 14.32
C ASP A 395 19.44 -20.30 15.76
N GLU A 396 20.26 -21.16 16.36
CA GLU A 396 20.16 -21.45 17.79
C GLU A 396 20.78 -20.31 18.60
N TRP A 397 20.08 -19.81 19.63
CA TRP A 397 20.63 -18.80 20.54
C TRP A 397 21.20 -19.43 21.81
N ASP A 398 22.44 -19.09 22.14
CA ASP A 398 23.12 -19.47 23.39
C ASP A 398 23.12 -18.35 24.44
N LYS A 399 22.72 -17.14 24.05
CA LYS A 399 22.56 -15.98 24.91
C LYS A 399 21.48 -15.04 24.37
N LEU A 400 20.94 -14.22 25.27
CA LEU A 400 20.08 -13.09 24.94
C LEU A 400 20.85 -11.79 25.15
N VAL A 401 20.66 -10.82 24.25
CA VAL A 401 21.36 -9.53 24.31
C VAL A 401 20.34 -8.41 24.48
N PHE A 402 20.50 -7.64 25.56
CA PHE A 402 19.65 -6.51 25.88
C PHE A 402 20.43 -5.20 25.83
N TYR A 403 19.79 -4.14 25.35
CA TYR A 403 20.13 -2.78 25.71
C TYR A 403 19.74 -2.53 27.17
N PHE A 404 20.67 -2.05 27.98
CA PHE A 404 20.44 -1.66 29.36
C PHE A 404 21.11 -0.30 29.62
N ILE A 405 20.46 0.74 29.08
CA ILE A 405 20.95 2.11 29.04
C ILE A 405 21.30 2.70 30.42
N PRO A 406 20.58 2.43 31.54
CA PRO A 406 20.90 3.03 32.83
C PRO A 406 22.36 2.86 33.27
N ASN A 407 23.01 1.77 32.87
CA ASN A 407 24.39 1.47 33.27
C ASN A 407 25.46 2.31 32.53
N VAL A 408 25.12 3.01 31.45
CA VAL A 408 26.08 3.89 30.76
C VAL A 408 26.35 5.19 31.52
N PHE A 409 25.44 5.59 32.41
CA PHE A 409 25.55 6.81 33.20
C PHE A 409 26.23 6.59 34.55
N LYS A 410 26.94 5.47 34.73
CA LYS A 410 27.74 5.19 35.93
C LYS A 410 28.80 6.28 36.17
N GLU A 411 29.31 6.34 37.41
CA GLU A 411 30.36 7.29 37.78
C GLU A 411 31.56 7.22 36.81
N GLY A 412 31.96 8.39 36.28
CA GLY A 412 33.04 8.50 35.30
C GLY A 412 32.62 8.37 33.82
N HIS A 413 31.33 8.44 33.49
CA HIS A 413 30.86 8.49 32.10
C HIS A 413 31.41 9.70 31.31
N SER A 414 31.41 9.61 29.98
CA SER A 414 31.95 10.65 29.08
C SER A 414 30.92 11.64 28.52
N PHE A 415 29.63 11.43 28.82
CA PHE A 415 28.51 12.24 28.34
C PHE A 415 28.52 13.65 28.94
N GLN A 416 28.77 14.67 28.12
CA GLN A 416 28.95 16.05 28.59
C GLN A 416 27.63 16.72 28.98
N SER A 417 26.51 16.31 28.40
CA SER A 417 25.18 16.86 28.70
C SER A 417 24.53 16.27 29.95
N VAL A 418 25.14 15.25 30.55
CA VAL A 418 24.63 14.58 31.76
C VAL A 418 25.40 15.07 32.97
N GLU A 419 24.68 15.60 33.97
CA GLU A 419 25.26 15.99 35.27
C GLU A 419 24.96 14.92 36.31
N GLY A 420 25.94 14.59 37.16
CA GLY A 420 25.81 13.53 38.16
C GLY A 420 26.08 12.15 37.58
N TYR A 421 25.52 11.11 38.19
CA TYR A 421 25.65 9.73 37.73
C TYR A 421 24.46 8.88 38.18
N ALA A 422 24.19 7.81 37.44
CA ALA A 422 23.32 6.72 37.85
C ALA A 422 24.13 5.66 38.61
N SER A 423 23.49 5.06 39.61
CA SER A 423 23.93 3.80 40.18
C SER A 423 22.98 2.71 39.70
N VAL A 424 23.50 1.53 39.38
CA VAL A 424 22.71 0.38 38.96
C VAL A 424 23.21 -0.85 39.69
N THR A 425 22.30 -1.58 40.32
CA THR A 425 22.60 -2.85 41.01
C THR A 425 21.69 -3.93 40.46
N LEU A 426 22.27 -4.95 39.81
CA LEU A 426 21.55 -6.16 39.41
C LEU A 426 21.53 -7.12 40.59
N ASN A 427 20.34 -7.41 41.13
CA ASN A 427 20.17 -8.28 42.29
C ASN A 427 20.20 -9.76 41.89
N TYR A 428 19.46 -10.12 40.84
CA TYR A 428 19.49 -11.45 40.22
C TYR A 428 18.94 -11.39 38.80
N ILE A 429 19.35 -12.36 37.99
CA ILE A 429 18.77 -12.66 36.68
C ILE A 429 18.40 -14.14 36.66
N LYS A 430 17.18 -14.44 36.23
CA LYS A 430 16.70 -15.82 36.05
C LYS A 430 16.20 -16.04 34.64
N VAL A 431 16.45 -17.22 34.11
CA VAL A 431 15.85 -17.72 32.87
C VAL A 431 15.05 -18.97 33.23
N ASP A 432 13.76 -18.96 32.92
CA ASP A 432 12.81 -20.03 33.24
C ASP A 432 12.84 -20.45 34.72
N GLY A 433 13.02 -19.46 35.59
CA GLY A 433 13.05 -19.63 37.06
C GLY A 433 14.38 -20.12 37.64
N LYS A 434 15.40 -20.40 36.82
CA LYS A 434 16.76 -20.75 37.27
C LYS A 434 17.68 -19.53 37.18
N GLU A 435 18.60 -19.36 38.13
CA GLU A 435 19.62 -18.31 38.02
C GLU A 435 20.47 -18.49 36.76
N ALA A 436 20.77 -17.37 36.09
CA ALA A 436 21.53 -17.35 34.84
C ALA A 436 22.80 -16.51 35.01
N ASP A 437 23.89 -16.96 34.39
CA ASP A 437 25.10 -16.18 34.26
C ASP A 437 24.86 -14.99 33.33
N TYR A 438 25.50 -13.86 33.61
CA TYR A 438 25.35 -12.66 32.80
C TYR A 438 26.64 -11.84 32.75
N GLU A 439 26.76 -11.02 31.72
CA GLU A 439 27.78 -9.99 31.57
C GLU A 439 27.08 -8.65 31.32
N LEU A 440 27.33 -7.66 32.18
CA LEU A 440 26.90 -6.28 31.98
C LEU A 440 28.12 -5.41 31.68
N LYS A 441 28.24 -4.97 30.43
CA LYS A 441 29.31 -4.10 29.96
C LYS A 441 28.71 -2.87 29.29
N ASP A 442 28.93 -1.72 29.90
CA ASP A 442 28.36 -0.43 29.47
C ASP A 442 26.83 -0.54 29.28
N ASP A 443 26.27 -0.34 28.10
CA ASP A 443 24.83 -0.50 27.83
C ASP A 443 24.41 -1.93 27.43
N THR A 444 25.33 -2.89 27.42
CA THR A 444 25.05 -4.22 26.89
C THR A 444 24.95 -5.25 28.00
N LEU A 445 23.75 -5.78 28.20
CA LEU A 445 23.49 -6.89 29.12
C LEU A 445 23.35 -8.19 28.31
N SER A 446 24.33 -9.08 28.42
CA SER A 446 24.29 -10.44 27.86
C SER A 446 23.86 -11.42 28.94
N VAL A 447 22.77 -12.17 28.70
CA VAL A 447 22.28 -13.23 29.59
C VAL A 447 22.53 -14.58 28.94
N PHE A 448 23.34 -15.43 29.56
CA PHE A 448 23.73 -16.72 29.00
C PHE A 448 22.67 -17.79 29.29
N LEU A 449 22.28 -18.53 28.26
CA LEU A 449 21.22 -19.53 28.33
C LEU A 449 21.80 -20.90 28.71
N SER A 450 21.25 -21.53 29.74
CA SER A 450 21.67 -22.88 30.14
C SER A 450 21.22 -23.97 29.15
N GLU A 451 20.10 -23.74 28.47
CA GLU A 451 19.57 -24.52 27.36
C GLU A 451 19.40 -23.56 26.19
N LYS A 452 19.93 -23.90 25.02
CA LYS A 452 19.81 -23.04 23.84
C LYS A 452 18.35 -22.91 23.41
N MET A 453 18.02 -21.78 22.77
CA MET A 453 16.71 -21.57 22.17
C MET A 453 16.75 -21.83 20.67
N ASP A 454 15.99 -22.82 20.21
CA ASP A 454 15.78 -23.14 18.80
C ASP A 454 14.66 -22.28 18.19
N LYS A 455 14.48 -22.38 16.87
CA LYS A 455 13.38 -21.71 16.17
C LYS A 455 12.01 -22.07 16.76
N GLY A 456 11.29 -21.07 17.22
CA GLY A 456 9.96 -21.16 17.80
C GLY A 456 9.94 -21.33 19.31
N ASP A 457 11.10 -21.53 19.94
CA ASP A 457 11.20 -21.63 21.40
C ASP A 457 10.88 -20.30 22.07
N LYS A 458 10.35 -20.41 23.29
CA LYS A 458 10.02 -19.30 24.17
C LYS A 458 10.77 -19.46 25.48
N GLY A 459 11.29 -18.36 26.01
CA GLY A 459 11.97 -18.31 27.30
C GLY A 459 11.44 -17.15 28.13
N LYS A 460 11.40 -17.31 29.46
CA LYS A 460 11.03 -16.24 30.38
C LYS A 460 12.25 -15.73 31.13
N VAL A 461 12.61 -14.48 30.91
CA VAL A 461 13.72 -13.80 31.60
C VAL A 461 13.17 -12.90 32.69
N GLU A 462 13.65 -13.06 33.91
CA GLU A 462 13.31 -12.23 35.06
C GLU A 462 14.56 -11.50 35.55
N ILE A 463 14.57 -10.18 35.45
CA ILE A 463 15.71 -9.32 35.82
C ILE A 463 15.26 -8.40 36.95
N ASN A 464 15.87 -8.54 38.13
CA ASN A 464 15.60 -7.66 39.27
C ASN A 464 16.77 -6.71 39.50
N TYR A 465 16.48 -5.42 39.58
CA TYR A 465 17.49 -4.39 39.61
C TYR A 465 17.03 -3.14 40.34
N GLU A 466 17.99 -2.41 40.88
CA GLU A 466 17.79 -1.11 41.51
C GLU A 466 18.61 -0.07 40.77
N PHE A 467 18.08 1.14 40.67
CA PHE A 467 18.78 2.23 40.00
C PHE A 467 18.47 3.61 40.57
N THR A 468 19.39 4.54 40.34
CA THR A 468 19.19 5.98 40.50
C THR A 468 19.34 6.67 39.16
N LEU A 469 18.93 7.93 39.07
CA LEU A 469 19.08 8.75 37.87
C LEU A 469 20.18 9.79 38.08
N PRO A 470 20.87 10.22 37.01
CA PRO A 470 21.73 11.40 37.06
C PRO A 470 20.90 12.67 37.34
N GLU A 471 21.54 13.70 37.91
CA GLU A 471 20.90 14.93 38.40
C GLU A 471 20.46 15.91 37.30
N LYS A 472 21.01 15.79 36.09
CA LYS A 472 20.49 16.36 34.84
C LYS A 472 20.93 15.50 33.67
N GLY A 473 20.27 15.65 32.53
CA GLY A 473 20.65 14.97 31.32
C GLY A 473 19.48 14.81 30.37
N ASN A 474 19.76 14.21 29.23
CA ASN A 474 18.78 13.97 28.18
C ASN A 474 18.18 12.57 28.36
N ARG A 475 16.85 12.44 28.19
CA ARG A 475 16.10 11.17 28.21
C ARG A 475 15.99 10.50 29.59
N PHE A 476 17.10 10.02 30.15
CA PHE A 476 17.15 9.28 31.43
C PHE A 476 17.80 10.15 32.50
N SER A 477 17.00 10.94 33.20
CA SER A 477 17.48 11.93 34.16
C SER A 477 16.45 12.29 35.22
N LYS A 478 16.93 12.79 36.35
CA LYS A 478 16.14 13.55 37.30
C LYS A 478 16.39 15.03 37.01
N VAL A 479 15.37 15.88 37.01
CA VAL A 479 15.54 17.34 36.90
C VAL A 479 14.73 17.98 38.01
N ASP A 480 15.43 18.65 38.93
CA ASP A 480 14.88 19.16 40.19
C ASP A 480 14.06 18.10 40.97
N LYS A 481 12.73 18.17 40.86
CA LYS A 481 11.75 17.30 41.54
C LYS A 481 11.11 16.27 40.61
N ASN A 482 11.36 16.35 39.29
CA ASN A 482 10.77 15.52 38.25
C ASN A 482 11.75 14.39 37.83
N TYR A 483 11.22 13.28 37.35
CA TYR A 483 12.00 12.10 36.94
C TYR A 483 11.56 11.64 35.54
N TYR A 484 12.50 11.44 34.63
CA TYR A 484 12.25 10.93 33.28
C TYR A 484 12.94 9.59 33.10
N LEU A 485 12.12 8.58 32.84
CA LEU A 485 12.52 7.19 32.73
C LEU A 485 12.46 6.81 31.25
N ALA A 486 13.45 7.24 30.47
CA ALA A 486 13.68 6.74 29.13
C ALA A 486 14.58 5.50 29.16
N GLN A 487 14.24 4.47 28.39
CA GLN A 487 15.00 3.22 28.27
C GLN A 487 15.44 2.63 29.63
N TRP A 488 14.61 2.78 30.67
CA TRP A 488 14.93 2.48 32.06
C TRP A 488 14.98 0.98 32.40
N TYR A 489 14.62 0.14 31.44
CA TYR A 489 14.50 -1.31 31.57
C TYR A 489 15.39 -2.03 30.54
N PRO A 490 15.72 -3.33 30.75
CA PRO A 490 16.41 -4.13 29.75
C PRO A 490 15.54 -4.34 28.52
N MET A 491 15.97 -3.83 27.36
CA MET A 491 15.25 -3.92 26.08
C MET A 491 15.93 -4.96 25.18
N LEU A 492 15.19 -5.97 24.71
CA LEU A 492 15.74 -6.99 23.83
C LEU A 492 16.19 -6.37 22.51
N ALA A 493 17.47 -6.53 22.15
CA ALA A 493 17.98 -6.12 20.84
C ALA A 493 17.36 -6.98 19.75
N THR A 494 17.14 -6.45 18.55
CA THR A 494 16.62 -7.28 17.45
C THR A 494 17.65 -8.32 16.99
N PHE A 495 17.19 -9.43 16.42
CA PHE A 495 18.05 -10.45 15.83
C PHE A 495 17.79 -10.57 14.33
N ARG A 496 18.82 -10.33 13.51
CA ARG A 496 18.74 -10.41 12.04
C ARG A 496 20.11 -10.65 11.43
N GLU A 497 20.15 -11.13 10.20
CA GLU A 497 21.41 -11.44 9.50
C GLU A 497 22.36 -12.34 10.32
N HIS A 498 21.81 -13.31 11.05
CA HIS A 498 22.56 -14.23 11.92
C HIS A 498 23.34 -13.53 13.07
N LYS A 499 22.94 -12.31 13.47
CA LYS A 499 23.55 -11.56 14.58
C LYS A 499 22.53 -10.75 15.39
N TRP A 500 22.87 -10.46 16.64
CA TRP A 500 22.17 -9.45 17.43
C TRP A 500 22.49 -8.06 16.89
N ASN A 501 21.46 -7.28 16.60
CA ASN A 501 21.60 -5.88 16.18
C ASN A 501 21.72 -4.98 17.42
N LYS A 502 22.94 -4.91 17.96
CA LYS A 502 23.25 -4.18 19.19
C LYS A 502 24.41 -3.23 18.95
N GLU A 503 24.09 -1.95 18.82
CA GLU A 503 25.07 -0.87 18.67
C GLU A 503 25.27 -0.11 19.99
N LYS A 504 26.36 0.63 20.10
CA LYS A 504 26.70 1.37 21.32
C LYS A 504 25.79 2.58 21.49
N TYR A 505 25.30 2.81 22.70
CA TYR A 505 24.59 4.03 23.06
C TYR A 505 25.41 5.30 22.82
N SER A 506 24.78 6.29 22.19
CA SER A 506 25.26 7.67 22.09
C SER A 506 24.16 8.66 22.45
N GLU A 507 24.54 9.87 22.86
CA GLU A 507 23.60 10.97 23.06
C GLU A 507 23.29 11.69 21.74
N GLY A 508 22.10 12.28 21.65
CA GLY A 508 21.63 13.04 20.48
C GLY A 508 20.48 12.30 19.81
N LEU A 509 20.83 11.37 18.93
CA LEU A 509 19.91 10.54 18.14
C LEU A 509 19.74 9.13 18.74
N GLU A 510 18.69 8.46 18.32
CA GLU A 510 18.31 7.09 18.71
C GLU A 510 19.40 6.10 18.27
N THR A 511 19.85 5.24 19.19
CA THR A 511 20.86 4.20 18.92
C THR A 511 20.41 2.78 19.28
N TYR A 512 19.23 2.67 19.88
CA TYR A 512 18.66 1.40 20.30
C TYR A 512 17.67 0.91 19.26
N HIS A 513 17.80 -0.37 18.88
CA HIS A 513 16.91 -1.00 17.92
C HIS A 513 16.11 -2.11 18.57
N THR A 514 14.80 -1.86 18.72
CA THR A 514 13.81 -2.74 19.34
C THR A 514 12.63 -2.95 18.40
N ASP A 515 11.93 -4.07 18.57
CA ASP A 515 10.69 -4.36 17.83
C ASP A 515 9.46 -3.84 18.57
N PHE A 516 8.33 -3.76 17.85
CA PHE A 516 7.03 -3.51 18.45
C PHE A 516 6.68 -4.60 19.47
N SER A 517 6.37 -4.19 20.69
CA SER A 517 6.10 -5.08 21.82
C SER A 517 4.89 -4.60 22.61
N ASP A 518 4.29 -5.53 23.36
CA ASP A 518 3.25 -5.22 24.33
C ASP A 518 3.87 -5.01 25.71
N TYR A 519 3.40 -3.98 26.41
CA TYR A 519 3.92 -3.56 27.70
C TYR A 519 2.81 -3.54 28.74
N LYS A 520 3.12 -4.09 29.91
CA LYS A 520 2.33 -3.95 31.12
C LYS A 520 3.26 -3.50 32.24
N VAL A 521 3.04 -2.29 32.77
CA VAL A 521 3.89 -1.72 33.83
C VAL A 521 3.09 -1.56 35.10
N THR A 522 3.44 -2.28 36.16
CA THR A 522 2.89 -2.10 37.51
C THR A 522 3.74 -1.10 38.28
N TYR A 523 3.15 0.02 38.71
CA TYR A 523 3.90 1.08 39.40
C TYR A 523 3.52 1.20 40.89
N ASP A 524 4.46 1.63 41.73
CA ASP A 524 4.28 2.01 43.14
C ASP A 524 5.16 3.24 43.47
N ILE A 525 4.56 4.43 43.47
CA ILE A 525 5.27 5.71 43.65
C ILE A 525 4.76 6.50 44.87
N PRO A 526 5.53 7.44 45.43
CA PRO A 526 5.08 8.26 46.55
C PRO A 526 3.87 9.14 46.19
N LYS A 527 3.08 9.54 47.20
CA LYS A 527 1.98 10.50 47.01
C LYS A 527 2.52 11.87 46.57
N GLY A 528 1.75 12.55 45.71
CA GLY A 528 2.03 13.92 45.27
C GLY A 528 2.75 14.03 43.93
N TYR A 529 2.88 12.92 43.21
CA TYR A 529 3.39 12.88 41.83
C TYR A 529 2.26 12.53 40.86
N THR A 530 2.36 13.03 39.64
CA THR A 530 1.54 12.71 38.48
C THR A 530 2.38 11.90 37.50
N ILE A 531 1.80 10.85 36.92
CA ILE A 531 2.45 10.06 35.86
C ILE A 531 1.92 10.52 34.51
N ALA A 532 2.83 10.70 33.55
CA ALA A 532 2.51 10.73 32.11
C ALA A 532 3.40 9.69 31.42
N SER A 533 2.83 8.83 30.59
CA SER A 533 3.54 7.68 30.02
C SER A 533 3.11 7.34 28.59
N THR A 534 3.76 6.33 28.01
CA THR A 534 3.39 5.72 26.71
C THR A 534 2.01 5.03 26.71
N ALA A 535 1.38 4.83 27.87
CA ALA A 535 0.10 4.13 27.96
C ALA A 535 -1.09 4.96 27.45
N ASP A 536 -2.10 4.29 26.88
CA ASP A 536 -3.34 4.91 26.41
C ASP A 536 -4.17 5.53 27.54
N GLU A 537 -4.07 4.94 28.75
CA GLU A 537 -4.75 5.39 29.95
C GLU A 537 -3.76 5.52 31.11
N ASP A 538 -3.42 6.76 31.46
CA ASP A 538 -2.67 7.05 32.68
C ASP A 538 -3.58 7.24 33.90
N PRO A 539 -3.06 6.91 35.09
CA PRO A 539 -3.78 7.03 36.34
C PRO A 539 -4.03 8.49 36.76
N PRO A 540 -5.09 8.76 37.52
CA PRO A 540 -5.26 10.05 38.15
C PRO A 540 -4.15 10.30 39.19
N ALA A 541 -3.73 11.55 39.37
CA ALA A 541 -2.63 11.96 40.27
C ALA A 541 -2.79 11.55 41.76
N SER A 542 -3.99 11.13 42.17
CA SER A 542 -4.25 10.62 43.52
C SER A 542 -3.80 9.17 43.71
N GLU A 543 -3.63 8.42 42.63
CA GLU A 543 -3.26 7.01 42.64
C GLU A 543 -1.75 6.83 42.70
N THR A 544 -1.31 6.10 43.71
CA THR A 544 0.12 5.81 43.94
C THR A 544 0.52 4.43 43.44
N ARG A 545 -0.46 3.60 43.08
CA ARG A 545 -0.27 2.23 42.60
C ARG A 545 -1.30 1.90 41.54
N GLY A 546 -0.86 1.25 40.48
CA GLY A 546 -1.72 0.88 39.37
C GLY A 546 -0.98 0.08 38.30
N THR A 547 -1.60 -0.02 37.13
CA THR A 547 -1.02 -0.70 35.97
C THR A 547 -1.22 0.16 34.74
N LEU A 548 -0.14 0.39 34.01
CA LEU A 548 -0.09 1.05 32.71
C LEU A 548 0.00 -0.02 31.63
N LYS A 549 -0.62 0.21 30.47
CA LYS A 549 -0.56 -0.71 29.33
C LYS A 549 -0.38 0.04 28.02
N ALA A 550 0.47 -0.49 27.17
CA ALA A 550 0.60 -0.06 25.79
C ALA A 550 0.76 -1.32 24.92
N GLU A 551 0.05 -1.37 23.81
CA GLU A 551 0.14 -2.47 22.85
C GLU A 551 0.89 -2.00 21.61
N LYS A 552 1.75 -2.86 21.07
CA LYS A 552 2.43 -2.64 19.79
C LYS A 552 3.19 -1.31 19.69
N VAL A 553 4.00 -1.01 20.71
CA VAL A 553 4.89 0.17 20.77
C VAL A 553 6.36 -0.24 20.77
N ARG A 554 7.26 0.64 20.35
CA ARG A 554 8.70 0.33 20.22
C ARG A 554 9.45 0.38 21.54
N ASP A 555 9.11 1.34 22.38
CA ASP A 555 9.65 1.54 23.72
C ASP A 555 8.57 2.07 24.67
N PHE A 556 8.92 2.21 25.95
CA PHE A 556 7.97 2.59 26.99
C PHE A 556 8.60 3.65 27.90
N PHE A 557 8.08 4.87 27.80
CA PHE A 557 8.56 6.02 28.55
C PHE A 557 7.63 6.34 29.72
N ILE A 558 8.21 6.80 30.83
CA ILE A 558 7.48 7.30 31.99
C ILE A 558 8.11 8.61 32.46
N SER A 559 7.28 9.64 32.63
CA SER A 559 7.63 10.83 33.40
C SER A 559 6.85 10.85 34.72
N ILE A 560 7.56 11.16 35.80
CA ILE A 560 7.00 11.29 37.15
C ILE A 560 7.17 12.75 37.56
N LEU A 561 6.08 13.49 37.48
CA LEU A 561 6.05 14.95 37.55
C LEU A 561 5.46 15.41 38.88
N LYS A 562 6.05 16.43 39.49
CA LYS A 562 5.61 16.95 40.79
C LYS A 562 5.09 18.38 40.68
N ASP A 563 3.94 18.63 41.30
CA ASP A 563 3.27 19.94 41.27
C ASP A 563 2.98 20.45 39.84
N THR A 564 2.84 19.54 38.87
CA THR A 564 2.54 19.86 37.46
C THR A 564 1.08 20.20 37.24
N LYS A 565 0.80 21.07 36.27
CA LYS A 565 -0.55 21.36 35.78
C LYS A 565 -0.85 20.53 34.54
N VAL A 566 -2.09 20.06 34.45
CA VAL A 566 -2.58 19.28 33.31
C VAL A 566 -3.68 20.05 32.61
N TYR A 567 -3.53 20.22 31.30
CA TYR A 567 -4.52 20.77 30.39
C TYR A 567 -4.96 19.68 29.42
N GLU A 568 -6.24 19.63 29.08
CA GLU A 568 -6.78 18.56 28.23
C GLU A 568 -7.60 19.13 27.07
N ALA A 569 -7.47 18.50 25.90
CA ALA A 569 -8.29 18.74 24.73
C ALA A 569 -8.58 17.42 24.02
N GLU A 570 -9.50 17.45 23.05
CA GLU A 570 -9.86 16.29 22.23
C GLU A 570 -9.51 16.60 20.76
N ALA A 571 -8.75 15.72 20.13
CA ALA A 571 -8.44 15.72 18.70
C ALA A 571 -9.54 14.96 17.92
N LYS A 572 -9.32 14.63 16.64
CA LYS A 572 -10.30 13.85 15.88
C LYS A 572 -10.41 12.43 16.42
N GLU A 573 -11.55 11.80 16.12
CA GLU A 573 -11.88 10.42 16.50
C GLU A 573 -11.82 10.16 18.02
N GLY A 574 -11.93 11.22 18.85
CA GLY A 574 -12.00 11.09 20.31
C GLY A 574 -10.64 10.96 21.01
N VAL A 575 -9.52 11.11 20.30
CA VAL A 575 -8.17 11.01 20.88
C VAL A 575 -7.94 12.15 21.86
N LYS A 576 -7.58 11.83 23.10
CA LYS A 576 -7.28 12.81 24.15
C LYS A 576 -5.88 13.37 23.93
N VAL A 577 -5.74 14.69 24.00
CA VAL A 577 -4.43 15.35 24.02
C VAL A 577 -4.28 16.02 25.37
N ARG A 578 -3.27 15.62 26.14
CA ARG A 578 -3.00 16.19 27.46
C ARG A 578 -1.67 16.92 27.44
N LEU A 579 -1.61 18.05 28.11
CA LEU A 579 -0.41 18.86 28.22
C LEU A 579 -0.05 19.06 29.69
N PHE A 580 1.17 18.65 30.05
CA PHE A 580 1.76 18.74 31.37
C PHE A 580 2.79 19.86 31.39
N THR A 581 2.72 20.76 32.36
CA THR A 581 3.54 21.98 32.36
C THR A 581 3.67 22.59 33.76
N GLU A 582 4.72 23.38 33.98
CA GLU A 582 4.90 24.22 35.17
C GLU A 582 4.67 25.72 34.85
N ASP A 583 4.61 26.57 35.88
CA ASP A 583 4.36 28.03 35.78
C ASP A 583 5.65 28.87 35.65
N ASP A 584 6.77 28.24 35.30
CA ASP A 584 8.12 28.82 35.39
C ASP A 584 8.71 29.28 34.04
N HIS A 585 7.93 29.16 32.96
CA HIS A 585 8.29 29.62 31.62
C HIS A 585 7.25 30.57 31.01
N ASN A 586 7.61 31.21 29.90
CA ASN A 586 6.79 32.23 29.24
C ASN A 586 5.82 31.70 28.16
N LYS A 587 5.75 30.38 27.95
CA LYS A 587 4.85 29.75 26.98
C LYS A 587 3.44 29.63 27.54
N ASP A 588 2.46 29.94 26.71
CA ASP A 588 1.04 29.79 27.02
C ASP A 588 0.62 28.32 26.86
N PRO A 589 0.20 27.63 27.94
CA PRO A 589 -0.22 26.23 27.88
C PRO A 589 -1.42 25.99 26.95
N GLU A 590 -2.38 26.91 26.90
CA GLU A 590 -3.58 26.75 26.07
C GLU A 590 -3.23 26.85 24.58
N GLN A 591 -2.30 27.74 24.21
CA GLN A 591 -1.81 27.85 22.83
C GLN A 591 -1.00 26.61 22.43
N SER A 592 -0.17 26.10 23.34
CA SER A 592 0.65 24.91 23.10
C SER A 592 -0.24 23.67 22.91
N LEU A 593 -1.26 23.52 23.76
CA LEU A 593 -2.26 22.44 23.65
C LEU A 593 -3.10 22.55 22.38
N ASP A 594 -3.55 23.76 22.02
CA ASP A 594 -4.31 23.96 20.79
C ASP A 594 -3.48 23.70 19.54
N LEU A 595 -2.17 24.03 19.55
CA LEU A 595 -1.26 23.67 18.47
C LEU A 595 -1.10 22.15 18.36
N ALA A 596 -0.83 21.46 19.48
CA ALA A 596 -0.69 20.01 19.52
C ALA A 596 -1.94 19.29 18.98
N LYS A 597 -3.12 19.67 19.49
CA LYS A 597 -4.43 19.18 19.01
C LYS A 597 -4.60 19.39 17.50
N LYS A 598 -4.27 20.58 17.00
CA LYS A 598 -4.38 20.91 15.56
C LYS A 598 -3.39 20.12 14.71
N ALA A 599 -2.16 19.90 15.19
CA ALA A 599 -1.15 19.10 14.52
C ALA A 599 -1.62 17.64 14.39
N LEU A 600 -1.99 17.02 15.50
CA LEU A 600 -2.50 15.65 15.51
C LEU A 600 -3.74 15.49 14.63
N SER A 601 -4.73 16.39 14.77
CA SER A 601 -5.95 16.36 13.95
C SER A 601 -5.69 16.52 12.46
N PHE A 602 -4.64 17.27 12.10
CA PHE A 602 -4.24 17.43 10.69
C PHE A 602 -3.62 16.14 10.15
N TYR A 603 -2.71 15.51 10.90
CA TYR A 603 -2.13 14.23 10.48
C TYR A 603 -3.17 13.12 10.43
N GLN A 604 -4.12 13.08 11.37
CA GLN A 604 -5.25 12.15 11.33
C GLN A 604 -6.10 12.30 10.04
N ASP A 605 -6.29 13.54 9.57
CA ASP A 605 -7.05 13.81 8.34
C ASP A 605 -6.27 13.51 7.06
N LYS A 606 -4.95 13.72 7.09
CA LYS A 606 -4.12 13.77 5.88
C LYS A 606 -3.18 12.60 5.69
N ILE A 607 -2.82 11.88 6.75
CA ILE A 607 -1.89 10.74 6.71
C ILE A 607 -2.66 9.45 6.97
N GLY A 608 -3.26 9.30 8.14
CA GLY A 608 -3.98 8.08 8.51
C GLY A 608 -4.43 8.08 9.96
N GLU A 609 -5.04 6.99 10.40
CA GLU A 609 -5.49 6.83 11.80
C GLU A 609 -4.31 6.85 12.77
N TYR A 610 -4.45 7.59 13.88
CA TYR A 610 -3.50 7.57 14.99
C TYR A 610 -3.80 6.35 15.88
N PRO A 611 -2.81 5.49 16.19
CA PRO A 611 -3.08 4.18 16.78
C PRO A 611 -3.39 4.19 18.29
N HIS A 612 -3.21 5.31 18.98
CA HIS A 612 -3.38 5.43 20.43
C HIS A 612 -4.61 6.25 20.80
N GLU A 613 -5.16 6.01 21.99
CA GLU A 613 -6.32 6.75 22.52
C GLU A 613 -5.93 8.10 23.14
N THR A 614 -4.67 8.23 23.56
CA THR A 614 -4.11 9.43 24.19
C THR A 614 -2.79 9.84 23.53
N LEU A 615 -2.54 11.15 23.50
CA LEU A 615 -1.24 11.76 23.23
C LEU A 615 -0.91 12.74 24.34
N ASP A 616 0.19 12.50 25.02
CA ASP A 616 0.71 13.38 26.07
C ASP A 616 1.81 14.31 25.54
N VAL A 617 1.79 15.56 25.99
CA VAL A 617 2.80 16.58 25.70
C VAL A 617 3.34 17.09 27.03
N VAL A 618 4.60 16.82 27.32
CA VAL A 618 5.26 17.27 28.55
C VAL A 618 6.16 18.46 28.23
N LEU A 619 5.82 19.63 28.77
CA LEU A 619 6.62 20.85 28.70
C LEU A 619 7.54 20.90 29.92
N ASP A 620 8.83 20.68 29.73
CA ASP A 620 9.79 20.63 30.83
C ASP A 620 11.24 20.90 30.37
N GLU A 621 12.17 21.06 31.32
CA GLU A 621 13.61 21.03 31.09
C GLU A 621 14.05 19.61 30.69
N GLY A 622 13.69 19.24 29.47
CA GLY A 622 14.02 17.99 28.80
C GLY A 622 14.12 18.26 27.31
N GLN A 623 14.84 17.41 26.60
CA GLN A 623 15.00 17.56 25.15
C GLN A 623 13.68 17.36 24.40
N PHE A 624 13.75 17.57 23.09
CA PHE A 624 12.74 17.17 22.12
C PHE A 624 12.82 15.65 21.98
N MET A 625 11.77 14.93 22.40
CA MET A 625 11.70 13.47 22.31
C MET A 625 10.28 13.00 21.96
N GLU A 626 10.22 11.87 21.29
CA GLU A 626 9.10 11.44 20.47
C GLU A 626 8.53 10.04 20.80
N TYR A 627 8.64 9.61 22.07
CA TYR A 627 8.17 8.29 22.49
C TYR A 627 6.72 8.00 22.05
N PRO A 628 6.35 6.74 21.81
CA PRO A 628 4.97 6.40 21.44
C PRO A 628 4.00 6.89 22.51
N GLY A 629 2.96 7.61 22.09
CA GLY A 629 1.93 8.15 22.99
C GLY A 629 2.33 9.39 23.80
N ILE A 630 3.62 9.77 23.84
CA ILE A 630 4.10 10.85 24.70
C ILE A 630 5.31 11.58 24.12
N VAL A 631 5.23 12.90 24.04
CA VAL A 631 6.30 13.76 23.54
C VAL A 631 6.78 14.74 24.61
N THR A 632 8.08 15.05 24.61
CA THR A 632 8.68 16.06 25.50
C THR A 632 9.15 17.26 24.70
N ILE A 633 8.90 18.47 25.20
CA ILE A 633 9.22 19.73 24.53
C ILE A 633 9.88 20.67 25.52
N ASN A 634 10.99 21.29 25.15
CA ASN A 634 11.63 22.33 25.96
C ASN A 634 10.89 23.69 25.81
N PRO A 635 10.22 24.20 26.86
CA PRO A 635 9.47 25.45 26.79
C PRO A 635 10.35 26.70 26.99
N TYR A 636 11.61 26.57 27.39
CA TYR A 636 12.50 27.70 27.69
C TYR A 636 13.20 28.27 26.46
N ILE A 637 12.99 27.70 25.27
CA ILE A 637 13.54 28.22 24.03
C ILE A 637 12.95 29.60 23.69
N GLU A 638 13.82 30.58 23.43
CA GLU A 638 13.43 31.96 23.08
C GLU A 638 12.76 32.05 21.70
N ASP A 639 13.24 31.28 20.71
CA ASP A 639 12.68 31.26 19.36
C ASP A 639 11.27 30.64 19.37
N SER A 640 10.26 31.51 19.30
CA SER A 640 8.85 31.13 19.28
C SER A 640 8.45 30.33 18.04
N TYR A 641 9.11 30.53 16.90
CA TYR A 641 8.83 29.75 15.70
C TYR A 641 9.41 28.34 15.84
N PHE A 642 10.67 28.22 16.27
CA PHE A 642 11.28 26.93 16.52
C PHE A 642 10.51 26.12 17.56
N TYR A 643 10.08 26.74 18.67
CA TYR A 643 9.23 26.09 19.67
C TYR A 643 7.94 25.48 19.07
N GLN A 644 7.26 26.24 18.20
CA GLN A 644 6.06 25.73 17.52
C GLN A 644 6.39 24.60 16.55
N VAL A 645 7.50 24.71 15.82
CA VAL A 645 7.98 23.67 14.91
C VAL A 645 8.28 22.39 15.67
N SER A 646 8.97 22.47 16.81
CA SER A 646 9.27 21.32 17.67
C SER A 646 8.01 20.58 18.13
N ILE A 647 6.98 21.28 18.61
CA ILE A 647 5.70 20.63 18.97
C ILE A 647 5.13 19.84 17.78
N VAL A 648 5.16 20.42 16.58
CA VAL A 648 4.63 19.76 15.38
C VAL A 648 5.52 18.58 14.94
N HIS A 649 6.83 18.67 15.18
CA HIS A 649 7.83 17.67 14.84
C HIS A 649 7.68 16.41 15.70
N GLU A 650 7.67 16.56 17.02
CA GLU A 650 7.50 15.42 17.93
C GLU A 650 6.15 14.70 17.71
N ILE A 651 5.11 15.45 17.33
CA ILE A 651 3.80 14.88 17.00
C ILE A 651 3.82 14.16 15.65
N ALA A 652 4.66 14.58 14.70
CA ALA A 652 4.81 13.88 13.42
C ALA A 652 5.52 12.53 13.59
N HIS A 653 6.45 12.43 14.54
CA HIS A 653 7.16 11.19 14.86
C HIS A 653 6.21 10.06 15.33
N GLN A 654 5.05 10.40 15.89
CA GLN A 654 4.03 9.42 16.22
C GLN A 654 3.60 8.55 15.00
N TYR A 655 3.75 9.09 13.79
CA TYR A 655 3.54 8.35 12.54
C TYR A 655 4.85 7.75 12.00
N PHE A 656 5.95 8.52 12.03
CA PHE A 656 7.28 8.13 11.51
C PHE A 656 8.27 8.05 12.69
N TYR A 657 8.42 6.84 13.24
CA TYR A 657 9.07 6.41 14.49
C TYR A 657 8.08 5.55 15.26
N GLY A 658 6.98 6.15 15.72
CA GLY A 658 5.99 5.51 16.60
C GLY A 658 5.20 4.39 15.94
N THR A 659 4.98 4.48 14.62
CA THR A 659 4.20 3.49 13.86
C THR A 659 4.97 2.91 12.67
N VAL A 660 5.58 3.76 11.84
CA VAL A 660 6.55 3.31 10.82
C VAL A 660 7.93 3.32 11.46
N SER A 661 8.53 2.15 11.60
CA SER A 661 9.82 1.97 12.28
C SER A 661 10.98 1.98 11.27
N ASN A 662 12.19 2.11 11.80
CA ASN A 662 13.47 2.09 11.12
C ASN A 662 14.51 1.46 12.04
N ASP A 663 15.66 1.07 11.49
CA ASP A 663 16.88 0.94 12.28
C ASP A 663 17.43 2.34 12.58
N PRO A 664 17.44 2.81 13.84
CA PRO A 664 17.84 4.19 14.10
C PRO A 664 19.34 4.46 13.93
N TYR A 665 20.18 3.42 13.96
CA TYR A 665 21.62 3.57 13.80
C TYR A 665 22.04 3.64 12.33
N TYR A 666 21.43 2.81 11.47
CA TYR A 666 21.77 2.74 10.04
C TYR A 666 20.82 3.56 9.14
N GLU A 667 19.60 3.80 9.60
CA GLU A 667 18.50 4.41 8.84
C GLU A 667 17.85 5.58 9.59
N ALA A 668 18.64 6.33 10.38
CA ALA A 668 18.19 7.48 11.18
C ALA A 668 17.35 8.49 10.39
N TRP A 669 17.69 8.69 9.12
CA TRP A 669 17.01 9.66 8.26
C TRP A 669 15.55 9.27 7.93
N VAL A 670 15.22 7.98 7.95
CA VAL A 670 13.84 7.50 7.67
C VAL A 670 12.88 8.04 8.72
N ASP A 671 13.36 8.12 9.95
CA ASP A 671 12.68 8.75 11.06
C ASP A 671 12.72 10.28 10.89
N GLU A 672 13.90 10.86 11.07
CA GLU A 672 14.09 12.30 11.23
C GLU A 672 13.79 13.11 9.96
N GLY A 673 14.21 12.61 8.81
CA GLY A 673 14.05 13.29 7.53
C GLY A 673 12.62 13.25 7.02
N ILE A 674 11.90 12.13 7.21
CA ILE A 674 10.47 12.04 6.85
C ILE A 674 9.63 12.86 7.83
N THR A 675 9.96 12.84 9.12
CA THR A 675 9.33 13.68 10.14
C THR A 675 9.56 15.16 9.85
N GLU A 676 10.77 15.60 9.50
CA GLU A 676 11.03 17.01 9.15
C GLU A 676 10.27 17.43 7.88
N PHE A 677 10.12 16.53 6.90
CA PHE A 677 9.26 16.74 5.73
C PHE A 677 7.78 16.89 6.13
N ALA A 678 7.25 15.98 6.95
CA ALA A 678 5.87 16.01 7.43
C ALA A 678 5.57 17.28 8.24
N THR A 679 6.52 17.68 9.09
CA THR A 679 6.49 18.93 9.87
C THR A 679 6.38 20.13 8.94
N SER A 680 7.25 20.22 7.93
CA SER A 680 7.23 21.30 6.94
C SER A 680 5.90 21.32 6.16
N MET A 681 5.36 20.14 5.85
CA MET A 681 4.06 20.00 5.17
C MET A 681 2.88 20.43 6.03
N TYR A 682 2.92 20.31 7.35
CA TYR A 682 1.91 20.89 8.24
C TYR A 682 1.84 22.42 8.08
N PHE A 683 2.99 23.11 8.08
CA PHE A 683 3.02 24.55 7.86
C PHE A 683 2.63 24.92 6.42
N TYR A 684 3.06 24.15 5.43
CA TYR A 684 2.80 24.44 4.02
C TYR A 684 1.34 24.17 3.60
N ALA A 685 0.85 22.95 3.85
CA ALA A 685 -0.48 22.50 3.45
C ALA A 685 -1.55 22.76 4.52
N GLY A 686 -1.21 22.63 5.80
CA GLY A 686 -2.13 22.82 6.93
C GLY A 686 -2.34 24.29 7.31
N LYS A 687 -1.25 25.03 7.57
CA LYS A 687 -1.32 26.48 7.90
C LYS A 687 -1.39 27.37 6.67
N GLY A 688 -1.05 26.85 5.49
CA GLY A 688 -1.08 27.60 4.24
C GLY A 688 0.08 28.61 4.10
N GLU A 689 1.19 28.42 4.82
CA GLU A 689 2.38 29.25 4.68
C GLU A 689 2.99 29.17 3.28
N GLY A 690 3.88 30.09 2.95
CA GLY A 690 4.67 30.00 1.72
C GLY A 690 5.73 28.90 1.84
N GLU A 691 6.05 28.23 0.73
CA GLU A 691 6.99 27.08 0.70
C GLU A 691 8.32 27.40 1.39
N ILE A 692 8.95 28.52 1.06
CA ILE A 692 10.23 28.96 1.65
C ILE A 692 10.15 29.10 3.18
N ARG A 693 9.02 29.60 3.70
CA ARG A 693 8.84 29.77 5.14
C ARG A 693 8.61 28.42 5.82
N ALA A 694 7.71 27.61 5.25
CA ALA A 694 7.37 26.30 5.78
C ALA A 694 8.55 25.33 5.81
N PHE A 695 9.44 25.41 4.82
CA PHE A 695 10.67 24.59 4.72
C PHE A 695 11.92 25.33 5.21
N SER A 696 11.77 26.44 5.95
CA SER A 696 12.93 27.24 6.39
C SER A 696 13.90 26.46 7.28
N LEU A 697 13.40 25.57 8.14
CA LEU A 697 14.24 24.75 9.02
C LEU A 697 15.16 23.79 8.25
N PRO A 698 14.65 22.87 7.40
CA PRO A 698 15.51 21.98 6.64
C PRO A 698 16.43 22.74 5.67
N LEU A 699 15.97 23.85 5.08
CA LEU A 699 16.82 24.71 4.23
C LEU A 699 17.97 25.36 5.02
N ASN A 700 17.71 25.83 6.24
CA ASN A 700 18.75 26.40 7.09
C ASN A 700 19.79 25.36 7.53
N ARG A 701 19.37 24.12 7.81
CA ARG A 701 20.29 23.00 8.09
C ARG A 701 21.17 22.66 6.88
N MET A 702 20.63 22.75 5.66
CA MET A 702 21.42 22.58 4.44
C MET A 702 22.40 23.73 4.22
N LYS A 703 22.00 24.96 4.56
CA LYS A 703 22.88 26.13 4.49
C LYS A 703 24.04 26.04 5.49
N SER A 704 23.82 25.53 6.71
CA SER A 704 24.89 25.40 7.70
C SER A 704 25.97 24.41 7.26
N ILE A 705 25.59 23.32 6.57
CA ILE A 705 26.55 22.37 5.96
C ILE A 705 27.51 23.09 4.99
N GLU A 706 26.98 23.98 4.14
CA GLU A 706 27.78 24.74 3.19
C GLU A 706 28.72 25.73 3.90
N GLU A 707 28.22 26.40 4.94
CA GLU A 707 28.99 27.36 5.75
C GLU A 707 30.15 26.67 6.51
N GLU A 708 29.92 25.46 7.02
CA GLU A 708 30.91 24.65 7.73
C GLU A 708 31.86 23.89 6.80
N SER A 709 31.65 23.97 5.48
CA SER A 709 32.47 23.29 4.45
C SER A 709 32.56 21.77 4.67
N VAL A 710 31.48 21.17 5.17
CA VAL A 710 31.38 19.73 5.41
C VAL A 710 31.33 19.00 4.07
N LYS A 711 32.00 17.86 3.97
CA LYS A 711 31.99 17.05 2.74
C LYS A 711 30.61 16.45 2.53
N ARG A 712 30.21 16.32 1.26
CA ARG A 712 28.99 15.61 0.87
C ARG A 712 28.95 14.22 1.50
N GLN A 713 27.80 13.88 2.07
CA GLN A 713 27.49 12.60 2.69
C GLN A 713 26.11 12.14 2.20
N HIS A 714 25.85 10.83 2.30
CA HIS A 714 24.50 10.27 2.18
C HIS A 714 23.78 10.31 3.53
N SER A 715 22.45 10.24 3.50
CA SER A 715 21.60 10.30 4.70
C SER A 715 21.56 8.99 5.48
N ASN A 716 21.87 7.85 4.87
CA ASN A 716 21.84 6.51 5.48
C ASN A 716 23.25 5.96 5.75
N VAL A 717 24.11 6.79 6.33
CA VAL A 717 25.37 6.31 6.92
C VAL A 717 25.13 5.94 8.38
N PRO A 718 25.94 5.03 8.96
CA PRO A 718 25.92 4.75 10.38
C PRO A 718 26.00 6.02 11.23
N LEU A 719 25.29 6.04 12.35
CA LEU A 719 25.13 7.24 13.17
C LEU A 719 26.46 7.85 13.64
N ASP A 720 27.44 7.02 13.97
CA ASP A 720 28.77 7.44 14.40
C ASP A 720 29.65 8.00 13.27
N GLU A 721 29.23 7.81 12.01
CA GLU A 721 29.85 8.39 10.82
C GLU A 721 29.17 9.68 10.36
N VAL A 722 28.04 10.07 10.98
CA VAL A 722 27.30 11.29 10.62
C VAL A 722 28.14 12.53 10.93
N SER A 723 28.56 13.22 9.88
CA SER A 723 29.38 14.43 9.99
C SER A 723 28.61 15.69 10.38
N HIS A 724 27.30 15.74 10.09
CA HIS A 724 26.45 16.88 10.40
C HIS A 724 24.95 16.50 10.33
N ASN A 725 24.14 16.92 11.31
CA ASN A 725 22.72 16.53 11.42
C ASN A 725 21.87 16.94 10.21
N GLY A 726 22.27 18.00 9.49
CA GLY A 726 21.61 18.39 8.24
C GLY A 726 21.54 17.28 7.17
N TYR A 727 22.43 16.27 7.21
CA TYR A 727 22.34 15.11 6.32
C TYR A 727 21.26 14.10 6.73
N VAL A 728 20.88 14.06 8.01
CA VAL A 728 19.87 13.15 8.56
C VAL A 728 18.48 13.79 8.51
N TYR A 729 18.39 15.09 8.82
CA TYR A 729 17.13 15.84 8.89
C TYR A 729 16.84 16.59 7.58
N GLY A 730 17.71 17.56 7.26
CA GLY A 730 17.43 18.57 6.23
C GLY A 730 17.50 18.05 4.80
N GLN A 731 18.53 17.26 4.47
CA GLN A 731 18.75 16.74 3.13
C GLN A 731 17.57 15.88 2.64
N PRO A 732 17.08 14.88 3.39
CA PRO A 732 15.90 14.11 2.98
C PRO A 732 14.65 14.98 2.81
N ALA A 733 14.38 15.91 3.74
CA ALA A 733 13.20 16.76 3.66
C ALA A 733 13.22 17.66 2.41
N VAL A 734 14.37 18.25 2.08
CA VAL A 734 14.56 19.02 0.85
C VAL A 734 14.43 18.14 -0.39
N LYS A 735 15.00 16.93 -0.37
CA LYS A 735 14.94 15.99 -1.51
C LYS A 735 13.53 15.46 -1.77
N LEU A 736 12.75 15.24 -0.72
CA LEU A 736 11.33 14.91 -0.81
C LEU A 736 10.52 16.07 -1.38
N LEU A 737 10.79 17.31 -0.95
CA LEU A 737 10.16 18.50 -1.54
C LEU A 737 10.48 18.63 -3.03
N GLU A 738 11.76 18.47 -3.42
CA GLU A 738 12.19 18.47 -4.82
C GLU A 738 11.45 17.39 -5.63
N LEU A 739 11.36 16.17 -5.10
CA LEU A 739 10.65 15.07 -5.75
C LEU A 739 9.17 15.39 -5.96
N VAL A 740 8.48 15.90 -4.94
CA VAL A 740 7.08 16.32 -5.04
C VAL A 740 6.93 17.43 -6.07
N ASN A 741 7.73 18.49 -6.00
CA ASN A 741 7.65 19.63 -6.91
C ASN A 741 7.97 19.25 -8.37
N ASN A 742 8.83 18.26 -8.58
CA ASN A 742 9.14 17.76 -9.93
C ASN A 742 8.06 16.83 -10.49
N ARG A 743 7.28 16.16 -9.63
CA ARG A 743 6.43 15.03 -10.04
C ARG A 743 4.95 15.14 -9.66
N PHE A 744 4.52 16.21 -9.00
CA PHE A 744 3.12 16.38 -8.58
C PHE A 744 2.11 16.32 -9.76
N MET A 745 2.52 16.80 -10.93
CA MET A 745 1.69 16.76 -12.15
C MET A 745 1.34 15.34 -12.61
N VAL A 746 2.15 14.33 -12.24
CA VAL A 746 1.85 12.91 -12.50
C VAL A 746 0.55 12.49 -11.81
N LYS A 747 0.27 13.03 -10.62
CA LYS A 747 -0.98 12.79 -9.87
C LYS A 747 -2.10 13.76 -10.25
N GLY A 748 -1.77 14.84 -10.96
CA GLY A 748 -2.72 15.81 -11.49
C GLY A 748 -3.30 16.75 -10.44
N ASN A 749 -2.55 17.03 -9.37
CA ASN A 749 -2.99 17.84 -8.24
C ASN A 749 -2.00 18.98 -7.90
N ASP A 750 -2.07 19.59 -6.72
CA ASP A 750 -1.12 20.61 -6.22
C ASP A 750 -0.03 19.96 -5.32
N PRO A 751 1.22 20.49 -5.27
CA PRO A 751 2.29 19.95 -4.41
C PRO A 751 1.89 19.75 -2.95
N ARG A 752 1.07 20.65 -2.38
CA ARG A 752 0.58 20.55 -1.00
C ARG A 752 -0.25 19.29 -0.79
N ILE A 753 -1.05 18.93 -1.79
CA ILE A 753 -1.92 17.75 -1.73
C ILE A 753 -1.11 16.49 -2.01
N VAL A 754 -0.27 16.50 -3.05
CA VAL A 754 0.54 15.34 -3.42
C VAL A 754 1.53 14.96 -2.32
N GLY A 755 2.14 15.92 -1.64
CA GLY A 755 3.03 15.65 -0.51
C GLY A 755 2.33 14.95 0.65
N MET A 756 1.10 15.37 1.00
CA MET A 756 0.32 14.68 2.03
C MET A 756 -0.19 13.31 1.57
N GLU A 757 -0.67 13.19 0.32
CA GLU A 757 -1.08 11.89 -0.24
C GLU A 757 0.10 10.90 -0.28
N PHE A 758 1.33 11.38 -0.51
CA PHE A 758 2.54 10.55 -0.45
C PHE A 758 2.80 10.05 0.97
N LEU A 759 2.78 10.94 1.98
CA LEU A 759 2.93 10.56 3.38
C LEU A 759 1.85 9.58 3.83
N SER A 760 0.59 9.80 3.43
CA SER A 760 -0.52 8.88 3.69
C SER A 760 -0.29 7.50 3.08
N ALA A 761 0.09 7.45 1.80
CA ALA A 761 0.35 6.20 1.12
C ALA A 761 1.57 5.46 1.70
N TYR A 762 2.59 6.20 2.17
CA TYR A 762 3.77 5.64 2.83
C TYR A 762 3.38 5.03 4.18
N TYR A 763 2.67 5.80 5.02
CA TYR A 763 2.16 5.36 6.31
C TYR A 763 1.27 4.12 6.19
N GLU A 764 0.25 4.13 5.32
CA GLU A 764 -0.66 2.99 5.18
C GLU A 764 0.03 1.72 4.68
N LYS A 765 1.12 1.86 3.90
CA LYS A 765 1.89 0.71 3.40
C LYS A 765 2.79 0.10 4.48
N PHE A 766 3.39 0.93 5.33
CA PHE A 766 4.44 0.53 6.26
C PHE A 766 4.04 0.63 7.74
N LYS A 767 2.77 0.90 8.06
CA LYS A 767 2.31 0.95 9.46
C LYS A 767 2.62 -0.34 10.21
N PHE A 768 3.29 -0.19 11.35
CA PHE A 768 3.82 -1.26 12.20
C PHE A 768 4.82 -2.18 11.50
N LYS A 769 5.61 -1.62 10.59
CA LYS A 769 6.70 -2.30 9.88
C LYS A 769 7.96 -1.45 9.99
N GLU A 770 9.10 -2.12 9.93
CA GLU A 770 10.40 -1.45 9.76
C GLU A 770 10.69 -1.21 8.28
N VAL A 771 11.23 -0.04 7.95
CA VAL A 771 11.58 0.38 6.59
C VAL A 771 13.06 0.74 6.51
N ASP A 772 13.73 0.21 5.48
CA ASP A 772 15.09 0.60 5.09
C ASP A 772 15.08 1.56 3.89
N SER A 773 16.25 2.13 3.57
CA SER A 773 16.41 3.06 2.45
C SER A 773 15.96 2.48 1.10
N LYS A 774 16.16 1.18 0.88
CA LYS A 774 15.80 0.50 -0.37
C LYS A 774 14.29 0.39 -0.52
N MET A 775 13.59 -0.01 0.53
CA MET A 775 12.13 -0.10 0.56
C MET A 775 11.47 1.26 0.38
N PHE A 776 12.02 2.30 1.01
CA PHE A 776 11.58 3.67 0.78
C PHE A 776 11.78 4.08 -0.69
N ALA A 777 13.00 3.88 -1.24
CA ALA A 777 13.32 4.26 -2.61
C ALA A 777 12.42 3.54 -3.62
N ASP A 778 12.14 2.25 -3.40
CA ASP A 778 11.23 1.45 -4.23
C ASP A 778 9.81 2.01 -4.18
N PHE A 779 9.30 2.28 -2.98
CA PHE A 779 7.98 2.89 -2.80
C PHE A 779 7.88 4.25 -3.48
N ALA A 780 8.83 5.16 -3.23
CA ALA A 780 8.82 6.50 -3.78
C ALA A 780 9.01 6.49 -5.30
N ALA A 781 9.85 5.58 -5.83
CA ALA A 781 10.03 5.36 -7.26
C ALA A 781 8.71 4.98 -7.95
N ASP A 782 7.96 4.02 -7.42
CA ASP A 782 6.65 3.65 -7.95
C ASP A 782 5.61 4.76 -7.76
N TYR A 783 5.58 5.38 -6.59
CA TYR A 783 4.61 6.42 -6.30
C TYR A 783 4.72 7.61 -7.26
N PHE A 784 5.95 8.06 -7.56
CA PHE A 784 6.22 9.22 -8.43
C PHE A 784 6.62 8.86 -9.87
N LEU A 785 6.70 7.57 -10.20
CA LEU A 785 7.16 7.03 -11.48
C LEU A 785 8.58 7.50 -11.88
N VAL A 786 9.48 7.56 -10.90
CA VAL A 786 10.90 7.88 -11.09
C VAL A 786 11.76 6.61 -11.04
N PRO A 787 12.93 6.55 -11.72
CA PRO A 787 13.83 5.40 -11.59
C PRO A 787 14.43 5.33 -10.18
N LYS A 788 14.84 4.13 -9.71
CA LYS A 788 15.49 3.95 -8.40
C LYS A 788 16.78 4.79 -8.26
N GLY A 789 17.54 4.94 -9.35
CA GLY A 789 18.70 5.83 -9.43
C GLY A 789 18.40 7.33 -9.19
N TYR A 790 17.13 7.74 -9.01
CA TYR A 790 16.79 9.09 -8.60
C TYR A 790 17.27 9.42 -7.19
N PHE A 791 17.44 8.42 -6.32
CA PHE A 791 17.79 8.62 -4.91
C PHE A 791 19.28 8.44 -4.61
N THR A 792 20.07 7.94 -5.58
CA THR A 792 21.50 7.62 -5.38
C THR A 792 22.39 8.85 -5.19
N ASP A 793 21.84 10.06 -5.32
CA ASP A 793 22.53 11.31 -5.04
C ASP A 793 22.55 11.64 -3.53
N TRP A 794 21.69 11.03 -2.72
CA TRP A 794 21.66 11.25 -1.26
C TRP A 794 21.44 9.98 -0.43
N LEU A 795 21.18 8.83 -1.05
CA LEU A 795 21.09 7.51 -0.40
C LEU A 795 22.05 6.50 -1.03
N THR A 796 22.56 5.60 -0.20
CA THR A 796 23.20 4.36 -0.63
C THR A 796 22.14 3.27 -0.74
N LEU A 797 22.01 2.61 -1.90
CA LEU A 797 20.96 1.58 -2.15
C LEU A 797 21.54 0.20 -2.50
N GLU A 798 22.86 0.01 -2.31
CA GLU A 798 23.59 -1.21 -2.66
C GLU A 798 23.48 -2.30 -1.60
#